data_AF-A5ATA5-F1
#
_entry.id   AF-A5ATA5-F1
#
_cell.length_a   1.000
_cell.length_b   1.000
_cell.length_c   1.000
_cell.angle_alpha   90.00
_cell.angle_beta   90.00
_cell.angle_gamma   90.00
#
_symmetry.space_group_name_H-M   'P 1'
#
loop_
_entity.id
_entity.type
_entity.pdbx_description
1 polymer ?
#
loop_
_entity_poly.entity_id
_entity_poly.type
_entity_poly.pdbx_seq_one_letter_code
_entity_poly.pdbx_strand_id
1 'polypeptide(L)'
;MFASRPGLTAADIRSRMGDFSQIRNVAKYAARLGQSFSSSKETLKVAKHEIEIIPDIEIHRDGTTYVFSDGIGKISAELAHRVAIKCGCKSSTPSAFQIRYGGYKGVVAVDPTSSRKLSLRKSMFKYESENTNLDVLSWSKYRPCFLNRQLITLLSTLGVKDHVFEKKQREAVDQLDTILKDPLRAQEALELMSPGENTNILKEMLMCGYKPDAEPFLSMMLQTFRAAKLLELRTKTRIFVPNGRSMMGCLDETRTLEYGEVFVQISGTGGRQSFGDSLMFYGSGSHHDNFILEGKVVVAKNPCLHPGDVRILSAVDVPALHHMVDCVVFPQKGMRPHPDECSGSDLDGDIYFVCWDHDLIPPRQINPMDYTPAPTKVLDHDVMIEEVEEYFTNYIGNDKLGIIANAHTVFADKEYDKALCPPCKELAKLFSIALEFPKTGVPAEIPFHLHVKEYPDFMEKANKPTYESQSVIGKLFREVKDVAPHNYDIRSFTRDVAMQSYDADMEVDGFEDYVRDAFYYKSQYDFKLGSLMDCYGIRTESEILSGSLMKMSKSFDKRKDAEAIALAVRSLRKEARTWFNKMGSGTYAGADDVYAIASAWYHVTYHPYYWGCYNEGMYHDHFLSFPWCVYDKLIQIKRDKMSISHFQKPEDNLSSVSTTTSFSSDYAQPNLVTFTIIYIDIPKLVSETGRVVYDHL
;
A
#
# COMPACT_ATOMS: atom_id res chain seq x y z
N MET A 1 -5.11 2.39 28.23
CA MET A 1 -5.72 1.05 28.06
C MET A 1 -6.38 0.67 29.37
N PHE A 2 -7.69 0.45 29.38
CA PHE A 2 -8.41 -0.06 30.55
C PHE A 2 -8.68 -1.54 30.36
N ALA A 3 -8.46 -2.34 31.41
CA ALA A 3 -8.77 -3.76 31.41
C ALA A 3 -10.29 -3.96 31.23
N SER A 4 -10.69 -4.90 30.36
CA SER A 4 -12.11 -5.18 30.07
C SER A 4 -12.87 -5.76 31.27
N ARG A 5 -12.15 -6.22 32.29
CA ARG A 5 -12.70 -6.66 33.57
C ARG A 5 -11.72 -6.35 34.72
N PRO A 6 -12.21 -6.14 35.95
CA PRO A 6 -11.38 -6.04 37.14
C PRO A 6 -10.47 -7.28 37.29
N GLY A 7 -9.21 -7.09 37.66
CA GLY A 7 -8.25 -8.17 37.92
C GLY A 7 -7.59 -8.80 36.68
N LEU A 8 -7.93 -8.37 35.45
CA LEU A 8 -7.19 -8.81 34.25
C LEU A 8 -5.80 -8.14 34.22
N THR A 9 -4.75 -8.94 34.34
CA THR A 9 -3.36 -8.49 34.32
C THR A 9 -2.70 -8.70 32.95
N ALA A 10 -1.54 -8.07 32.73
CA ALA A 10 -0.73 -8.34 31.54
C ALA A 10 -0.25 -9.80 31.48
N ALA A 11 -0.03 -10.44 32.63
CA ALA A 11 0.33 -11.85 32.70
C ALA A 11 -0.81 -12.75 32.22
N ASP A 12 -2.06 -12.45 32.59
CA ASP A 12 -3.24 -13.18 32.12
C ASP A 12 -3.45 -13.04 30.59
N ILE A 13 -3.07 -11.88 30.04
CA ILE A 13 -3.15 -11.66 28.59
C ILE A 13 -2.09 -12.50 27.88
N ARG A 14 -0.85 -12.48 28.36
CA ARG A 14 0.25 -13.27 27.76
C ARG A 14 -0.01 -14.77 27.83
N SER A 15 -0.52 -15.29 28.95
CA SER A 15 -0.83 -16.72 29.09
C SER A 15 -1.93 -17.19 28.13
N ARG A 16 -2.81 -16.28 27.67
CA ARG A 16 -3.85 -16.58 26.68
C ARG A 16 -3.37 -16.51 25.22
N MET A 17 -2.19 -15.93 24.96
CA MET A 17 -1.67 -15.78 23.59
C MET A 17 -1.13 -17.11 23.02
N GLY A 18 -0.66 -18.00 23.88
CA GLY A 18 -0.07 -19.29 23.53
C GLY A 18 0.93 -19.74 24.59
N ASP A 19 1.48 -20.95 24.40
CA ASP A 19 2.59 -21.46 25.20
C ASP A 19 3.92 -21.14 24.53
N PHE A 20 4.70 -20.28 25.16
CA PHE A 20 6.01 -19.83 24.72
C PHE A 20 7.16 -20.43 25.56
N SER A 21 6.88 -21.33 26.50
CA SER A 21 7.86 -21.93 27.43
C SER A 21 9.03 -22.62 26.71
N GLN A 22 8.78 -23.16 25.51
CA GLN A 22 9.80 -23.80 24.68
C GLN A 22 10.78 -22.81 24.03
N ILE A 23 10.53 -21.50 24.11
CA ILE A 23 11.36 -20.46 23.50
C ILE A 23 12.33 -19.90 24.53
N ARG A 24 13.54 -20.46 24.56
CA ARG A 24 14.63 -20.04 25.46
C ARG A 24 15.55 -18.98 24.87
N ASN A 25 15.02 -18.07 24.07
CA ASN A 25 15.75 -16.92 23.54
C ASN A 25 14.87 -15.69 23.66
N VAL A 26 15.36 -14.67 24.37
CA VAL A 26 14.60 -13.47 24.73
C VAL A 26 14.07 -12.73 23.49
N ALA A 27 14.90 -12.52 22.49
CA ALA A 27 14.53 -11.82 21.26
C ALA A 27 13.44 -12.58 20.49
N LYS A 28 13.64 -13.89 20.29
CA LYS A 28 12.67 -14.77 19.63
C LYS A 28 11.36 -14.83 20.41
N TYR A 29 11.41 -14.90 21.75
CA TYR A 29 10.24 -14.89 22.62
C TYR A 29 9.45 -13.60 22.46
N ALA A 30 10.12 -12.44 22.55
CA ALA A 30 9.52 -11.13 22.35
C ALA A 30 8.89 -11.00 20.94
N ALA A 31 9.59 -11.47 19.91
CA ALA A 31 9.08 -11.48 18.54
C ALA A 31 7.84 -12.38 18.36
N ARG A 32 7.72 -13.49 19.11
CA ARG A 32 6.52 -14.35 19.10
C ARG A 32 5.37 -13.75 19.89
N LEU A 33 5.62 -13.09 21.02
CA LEU A 33 4.59 -12.30 21.70
C LEU A 33 4.03 -11.21 20.78
N GLY A 34 4.91 -10.49 20.07
CA GLY A 34 4.55 -9.44 19.12
C GLY A 34 3.62 -9.91 17.99
N GLN A 35 3.70 -11.18 17.60
CA GLN A 35 2.85 -11.74 16.53
C GLN A 35 1.35 -11.69 16.85
N SER A 36 0.99 -11.77 18.14
CA SER A 36 -0.40 -11.68 18.61
C SER A 36 -1.03 -10.30 18.41
N PHE A 37 -0.22 -9.28 18.11
CA PHE A 37 -0.65 -7.91 17.86
C PHE A 37 -0.67 -7.54 16.36
N SER A 38 -0.47 -8.52 15.47
CA SER A 38 -0.56 -8.28 14.03
C SER A 38 -1.99 -7.92 13.64
N SER A 39 -2.19 -6.83 12.90
CA SER A 39 -3.49 -6.51 12.31
C SER A 39 -3.89 -7.62 11.33
N SER A 40 -5.01 -8.27 11.62
CA SER A 40 -5.53 -9.40 10.84
C SER A 40 -7.04 -9.34 10.75
N LYS A 41 -7.60 -10.16 9.86
CA LYS A 41 -9.03 -10.40 9.75
C LYS A 41 -9.33 -11.83 10.15
N GLU A 42 -10.05 -12.01 11.26
CA GLU A 42 -10.56 -13.32 11.66
C GLU A 42 -11.56 -13.82 10.61
N THR A 43 -11.38 -15.05 10.14
CA THR A 43 -12.20 -15.62 9.05
C THR A 43 -13.07 -16.78 9.50
N LEU A 44 -12.49 -17.97 9.67
CA LEU A 44 -13.17 -19.22 9.96
C LEU A 44 -12.43 -19.97 11.07
N LYS A 45 -13.16 -20.83 11.78
CA LYS A 45 -12.56 -21.82 12.67
C LYS A 45 -12.23 -23.08 11.88
N VAL A 46 -11.02 -23.58 12.06
CA VAL A 46 -10.56 -24.85 11.49
C VAL A 46 -10.16 -25.74 12.65
N ALA A 47 -10.82 -26.87 12.82
CA ALA A 47 -10.54 -27.76 13.95
C ALA A 47 -9.25 -28.56 13.70
N LYS A 48 -8.55 -28.96 14.76
CA LYS A 48 -7.28 -29.70 14.68
C LYS A 48 -7.36 -30.97 13.78
N HIS A 49 -8.50 -31.66 13.76
CA HIS A 49 -8.71 -32.87 12.93
C HIS A 49 -8.92 -32.58 11.43
N GLU A 50 -9.19 -31.34 11.07
CA GLU A 50 -9.38 -30.89 9.68
C GLU A 50 -8.06 -30.50 9.01
N ILE A 51 -6.97 -30.49 9.79
CA ILE A 51 -5.63 -30.09 9.39
C ILE A 51 -4.75 -31.33 9.28
N GLU A 52 -3.81 -31.29 8.35
CA GLU A 52 -2.69 -32.23 8.32
C GLU A 52 -1.35 -31.49 8.49
N ILE A 53 -0.40 -32.14 9.15
CA ILE A 53 0.99 -31.67 9.21
C ILE A 53 1.79 -32.48 8.19
N ILE A 54 2.37 -31.78 7.21
CA ILE A 54 3.17 -32.35 6.14
C ILE A 54 4.64 -31.98 6.32
N PRO A 55 5.59 -32.80 5.83
CA PRO A 55 7.01 -32.51 5.97
C PRO A 55 7.42 -31.27 5.16
N ASP A 56 8.44 -30.59 5.66
CA ASP A 56 9.17 -29.60 4.87
C ASP A 56 9.94 -30.27 3.74
N ILE A 57 10.08 -29.55 2.62
CA ILE A 57 10.84 -30.00 1.46
C ILE A 57 12.27 -29.50 1.64
N GLU A 58 13.17 -30.42 2.01
CA GLU A 58 14.55 -30.11 2.39
C GLU A 58 15.55 -30.75 1.43
N ILE A 59 16.60 -30.02 1.08
CA ILE A 59 17.75 -30.54 0.35
C ILE A 59 19.01 -30.27 1.17
N HIS A 60 19.78 -31.33 1.40
CA HIS A 60 21.04 -31.28 2.14
C HIS A 60 22.21 -31.22 1.16
N ARG A 61 23.04 -30.18 1.26
CA ARG A 61 24.17 -29.98 0.36
C ARG A 61 25.29 -29.20 1.02
N ASP A 62 26.54 -29.66 0.81
CA ASP A 62 27.75 -28.97 1.26
C ASP A 62 27.74 -28.63 2.77
N GLY A 63 27.07 -29.48 3.57
CA GLY A 63 26.89 -29.29 5.02
C GLY A 63 25.72 -28.36 5.42
N THR A 64 25.01 -27.77 4.45
CA THR A 64 23.87 -26.87 4.66
C THR A 64 22.56 -27.56 4.30
N THR A 65 21.55 -27.42 5.15
CA THR A 65 20.18 -27.84 4.85
C THR A 65 19.39 -26.65 4.35
N TYR A 66 18.89 -26.74 3.11
CA TYR A 66 18.00 -25.73 2.54
C TYR A 66 16.55 -26.21 2.58
N VAL A 67 15.67 -25.37 3.10
CA VAL A 67 14.22 -25.63 3.18
C VAL A 67 13.52 -24.89 2.04
N PHE A 68 13.07 -25.61 1.02
CA PHE A 68 12.37 -25.03 -0.14
C PHE A 68 10.94 -24.57 0.18
N SER A 69 10.35 -25.16 1.23
CA SER A 69 8.99 -24.87 1.69
C SER A 69 8.93 -23.99 2.93
N ASP A 70 9.99 -23.23 3.25
CA ASP A 70 10.05 -22.46 4.49
C ASP A 70 8.90 -21.45 4.56
N GLY A 71 8.01 -21.65 5.53
CA GLY A 71 6.91 -20.73 5.78
C GLY A 71 5.67 -20.91 4.90
N ILE A 72 5.59 -21.96 4.06
CA ILE A 72 4.43 -22.19 3.19
C ILE A 72 3.74 -23.56 3.37
N GLY A 73 2.41 -23.51 3.39
CA GLY A 73 1.52 -24.67 3.43
C GLY A 73 0.47 -24.62 2.32
N LYS A 74 -0.56 -25.45 2.46
CA LYS A 74 -1.64 -25.59 1.49
C LYS A 74 -3.01 -25.31 2.12
N ILE A 75 -3.93 -24.80 1.31
CA ILE A 75 -5.34 -24.62 1.65
C ILE A 75 -6.21 -25.27 0.58
N SER A 76 -7.20 -26.07 0.97
CA SER A 76 -8.16 -26.64 0.01
C SER A 76 -8.92 -25.54 -0.73
N ALA A 77 -9.29 -25.79 -1.99
CA ALA A 77 -10.08 -24.86 -2.79
C ALA A 77 -11.41 -24.46 -2.10
N GLU A 78 -12.10 -25.40 -1.46
CA GLU A 78 -13.35 -25.12 -0.74
C GLU A 78 -13.13 -24.15 0.43
N LEU A 79 -12.11 -24.39 1.27
CA LEU A 79 -11.83 -23.48 2.38
C LEU A 79 -11.38 -22.11 1.88
N ALA A 80 -10.50 -22.07 0.88
CA ALA A 80 -10.01 -20.84 0.28
C ALA A 80 -11.15 -19.96 -0.23
N HIS A 81 -12.14 -20.55 -0.89
CA HIS A 81 -13.32 -19.82 -1.37
C HIS A 81 -14.11 -19.19 -0.20
N ARG A 82 -14.34 -19.94 0.88
CA ARG A 82 -15.05 -19.44 2.06
C ARG A 82 -14.26 -18.34 2.79
N VAL A 83 -12.94 -18.48 2.86
CA VAL A 83 -12.03 -17.46 3.40
C VAL A 83 -12.08 -16.19 2.54
N ALA A 84 -12.05 -16.31 1.21
CA ALA A 84 -12.14 -15.19 0.28
C ALA A 84 -13.42 -14.36 0.49
N ILE A 85 -14.58 -15.03 0.62
CA ILE A 85 -15.86 -14.37 0.92
C ILE A 85 -15.77 -13.58 2.23
N LYS A 86 -15.20 -14.17 3.29
CA LYS A 86 -15.01 -13.47 4.56
C LYS A 86 -14.06 -12.29 4.41
N CYS A 87 -12.99 -12.41 3.63
CA CYS A 87 -12.07 -11.32 3.33
C CYS A 87 -12.71 -10.18 2.52
N GLY A 88 -13.83 -10.43 1.83
CA GLY A 88 -14.53 -9.44 0.98
C GLY A 88 -14.24 -9.62 -0.50
N CYS A 89 -13.54 -10.68 -0.88
CA CYS A 89 -13.27 -11.07 -2.26
C CYS A 89 -14.47 -11.87 -2.79
N LYS A 90 -15.44 -11.17 -3.38
CA LYS A 90 -16.69 -11.79 -3.87
C LYS A 90 -16.62 -12.30 -5.31
N SER A 91 -15.77 -11.71 -6.14
CA SER A 91 -15.68 -11.98 -7.59
C SER A 91 -14.67 -13.07 -7.94
N SER A 92 -13.64 -13.27 -7.13
CA SER A 92 -12.60 -14.27 -7.36
C SER A 92 -11.99 -14.74 -6.04
N THR A 93 -11.49 -15.98 -6.04
CA THR A 93 -10.77 -16.56 -4.89
C THR A 93 -9.27 -16.31 -5.10
N PRO A 94 -8.58 -15.61 -4.17
CA PRO A 94 -7.13 -15.49 -4.21
C PRO A 94 -6.43 -16.85 -4.17
N SER A 95 -5.31 -16.97 -4.90
CA SER A 95 -4.52 -18.21 -4.96
C SER A 95 -3.64 -18.44 -3.72
N ALA A 96 -3.38 -17.42 -2.90
CA ALA A 96 -2.60 -17.56 -1.68
C ALA A 96 -3.04 -16.58 -0.59
N PHE A 97 -2.90 -17.01 0.67
CA PHE A 97 -3.24 -16.23 1.86
C PHE A 97 -2.09 -16.25 2.85
N GLN A 98 -1.70 -15.08 3.37
CA GLN A 98 -0.83 -14.98 4.53
C GLN A 98 -1.65 -15.11 5.80
N ILE A 99 -1.30 -16.08 6.65
CA ILE A 99 -2.15 -16.50 7.77
C ILE A 99 -1.45 -16.46 9.13
N ARG A 100 -2.27 -16.45 10.18
CA ARG A 100 -1.94 -16.93 11.53
C ARG A 100 -2.99 -17.96 11.92
N TYR A 101 -2.54 -19.06 12.50
CA TYR A 101 -3.42 -20.15 12.94
C TYR A 101 -2.72 -20.97 14.02
N GLY A 102 -3.27 -21.10 15.24
CA GLY A 102 -2.78 -22.05 16.25
C GLY A 102 -1.26 -22.08 16.50
N GLY A 103 -0.58 -20.92 16.46
CA GLY A 103 0.88 -20.80 16.60
C GLY A 103 1.69 -20.99 15.31
N TYR A 104 1.01 -21.28 14.19
CA TYR A 104 1.57 -21.27 12.84
C TYR A 104 1.54 -19.86 12.24
N LYS A 105 2.64 -19.49 11.57
CA LYS A 105 2.80 -18.29 10.75
C LYS A 105 3.31 -18.70 9.38
N GLY A 106 2.68 -18.18 8.33
CA GLY A 106 3.17 -18.37 6.97
C GLY A 106 2.16 -18.01 5.90
N VAL A 107 2.39 -18.51 4.68
CA VAL A 107 1.45 -18.48 3.56
C VAL A 107 0.81 -19.86 3.40
N VAL A 108 -0.45 -19.90 2.97
CA VAL A 108 -1.09 -21.10 2.44
C VAL A 108 -1.54 -20.85 1.01
N ALA A 109 -1.08 -21.69 0.09
CA ALA A 109 -1.44 -21.64 -1.33
C ALA A 109 -2.59 -22.62 -1.62
N VAL A 110 -3.48 -22.24 -2.55
CA VAL A 110 -4.60 -23.08 -2.95
C VAL A 110 -4.08 -24.35 -3.60
N ASP A 111 -4.45 -25.50 -3.05
CA ASP A 111 -4.25 -26.80 -3.68
C ASP A 111 -5.62 -27.36 -4.09
N PRO A 112 -5.95 -27.35 -5.41
CA PRO A 112 -7.22 -27.86 -5.91
C PRO A 112 -7.44 -29.36 -5.63
N THR A 113 -6.38 -30.11 -5.36
CA THR A 113 -6.42 -31.56 -5.12
C THR A 113 -6.50 -31.92 -3.64
N SER A 114 -6.30 -30.96 -2.74
CA SER A 114 -6.27 -31.24 -1.30
C SER A 114 -7.66 -31.54 -0.74
N SER A 115 -7.78 -32.69 -0.06
CA SER A 115 -8.97 -33.06 0.71
C SER A 115 -8.96 -32.54 2.15
N ARG A 116 -7.82 -32.02 2.63
CA ARG A 116 -7.68 -31.43 3.97
C ARG A 116 -7.87 -29.92 3.89
N LYS A 117 -8.49 -29.36 4.92
CA LYS A 117 -8.78 -27.92 4.96
C LYS A 117 -7.50 -27.09 4.90
N LEU A 118 -6.52 -27.46 5.72
CA LEU A 118 -5.17 -26.89 5.74
C LEU A 118 -4.13 -28.01 5.82
N SER A 119 -3.01 -27.83 5.11
CA SER A 119 -1.82 -28.66 5.24
C SER A 119 -0.66 -27.76 5.66
N LEU A 120 -0.15 -27.92 6.88
CA LEU A 120 0.84 -27.04 7.49
C LEU A 120 2.19 -27.74 7.66
N ARG A 121 3.27 -26.97 7.70
CA ARG A 121 4.65 -27.47 7.81
C ARG A 121 5.32 -27.10 9.12
N LYS A 122 6.39 -27.80 9.47
CA LYS A 122 7.15 -27.58 10.71
C LYS A 122 7.81 -26.20 10.71
N SER A 123 8.34 -25.76 9.56
CA SER A 123 8.88 -24.43 9.35
C SER A 123 7.88 -23.32 9.71
N MET A 124 6.58 -23.54 9.53
CA MET A 124 5.52 -22.59 9.87
C MET A 124 5.21 -22.54 11.37
N PHE A 125 5.46 -23.60 12.13
CA PHE A 125 5.12 -23.72 13.55
C PHE A 125 6.08 -22.92 14.43
N LYS A 126 5.57 -21.97 15.22
CA LYS A 126 6.40 -21.03 15.99
C LYS A 126 6.28 -21.20 17.50
N TYR A 127 5.12 -21.61 17.99
CA TYR A 127 4.81 -21.87 19.41
C TYR A 127 3.50 -22.66 19.51
N GLU A 128 3.23 -23.26 20.67
CA GLU A 128 2.02 -24.07 20.87
C GLU A 128 0.82 -23.19 21.23
N SER A 129 -0.37 -23.52 20.71
CA SER A 129 -1.60 -22.77 20.98
C SER A 129 -2.84 -23.62 20.75
N GLU A 130 -3.86 -23.43 21.59
CA GLU A 130 -5.19 -24.03 21.43
C GLU A 130 -6.11 -23.22 20.50
N ASN A 131 -5.64 -22.08 19.98
CA ASN A 131 -6.45 -21.25 19.09
C ASN A 131 -6.68 -21.94 17.73
N THR A 132 -7.96 -22.04 17.33
CA THR A 132 -8.42 -22.65 16.08
C THR A 132 -8.96 -21.63 15.08
N ASN A 133 -8.84 -20.33 15.38
CA ASN A 133 -9.21 -19.27 14.46
C ASN A 133 -8.16 -19.14 13.35
N LEU A 134 -8.62 -19.05 12.11
CA LEU A 134 -7.81 -18.72 10.95
C LEU A 134 -7.87 -17.22 10.72
N ASP A 135 -6.77 -16.53 10.99
CA ASP A 135 -6.61 -15.10 10.80
C ASP A 135 -5.86 -14.83 9.50
N VAL A 136 -6.43 -14.02 8.62
CA VAL A 136 -5.81 -13.62 7.35
C VAL A 136 -5.23 -12.22 7.47
N LEU A 137 -3.94 -12.08 7.15
CA LEU A 137 -3.23 -10.81 7.16
C LEU A 137 -3.18 -10.18 5.78
N SER A 138 -3.02 -11.01 4.75
CA SER A 138 -2.92 -10.59 3.35
C SER A 138 -3.28 -11.74 2.41
N TRP A 139 -3.39 -11.43 1.13
CA TRP A 139 -3.64 -12.42 0.07
C TRP A 139 -3.00 -11.99 -1.25
N SER A 140 -2.91 -12.92 -2.20
CA SER A 140 -2.45 -12.65 -3.58
C SER A 140 -3.46 -11.76 -4.30
N LYS A 141 -2.96 -10.72 -4.98
CA LYS A 141 -3.74 -9.71 -5.70
C LYS A 141 -2.80 -8.88 -6.56
N TYR A 142 -3.35 -8.14 -7.53
CA TYR A 142 -2.61 -7.10 -8.23
C TYR A 142 -1.91 -6.15 -7.24
N ARG A 143 -0.59 -6.02 -7.38
CA ARG A 143 0.20 -4.99 -6.71
C ARG A 143 1.15 -4.36 -7.73
N PRO A 144 1.06 -3.04 -7.96
CA PRO A 144 1.90 -2.35 -8.92
C PRO A 144 3.38 -2.46 -8.52
N CYS A 145 4.24 -2.55 -9.53
CA CYS A 145 5.68 -2.70 -9.35
C CYS A 145 6.40 -1.37 -9.46
N PHE A 146 7.41 -1.15 -8.61
CA PHE A 146 8.19 0.07 -8.64
C PHE A 146 9.67 -0.25 -8.47
N LEU A 147 10.49 0.43 -9.25
CA LEU A 147 11.90 0.58 -8.93
C LEU A 147 12.05 1.44 -7.67
N ASN A 148 13.17 1.26 -6.98
CA ASN A 148 13.59 2.10 -5.88
C ASN A 148 15.12 2.25 -5.95
N ARG A 149 15.70 3.10 -5.11
CA ARG A 149 17.16 3.34 -5.07
C ARG A 149 17.99 2.06 -4.92
N GLN A 150 17.55 1.08 -4.12
CA GLN A 150 18.27 -0.18 -3.93
C GLN A 150 18.27 -1.02 -5.21
N LEU A 151 17.09 -1.28 -5.79
CA LEU A 151 16.97 -2.01 -7.06
C LEU A 151 17.73 -1.33 -8.20
N ILE A 152 17.62 -0.01 -8.34
CA ILE A 152 18.34 0.75 -9.38
C ILE A 152 19.85 0.62 -9.19
N THR A 153 20.34 0.72 -7.95
CA THR A 153 21.76 0.53 -7.63
C THR A 153 22.23 -0.85 -8.06
N LEU A 154 21.47 -1.91 -7.74
CA LEU A 154 21.84 -3.28 -8.09
C LEU A 154 21.74 -3.54 -9.59
N LEU A 155 20.67 -3.13 -10.26
CA LEU A 155 20.51 -3.28 -11.70
C LEU A 155 21.57 -2.50 -12.49
N SER A 156 21.88 -1.27 -12.07
CA SER A 156 22.97 -0.46 -12.64
C SER A 156 24.34 -1.07 -12.35
N THR A 157 24.52 -1.72 -11.19
CA THR A 157 25.70 -2.54 -10.90
C THR A 157 25.74 -3.72 -11.86
N LEU A 158 24.65 -4.44 -12.09
CA LEU A 158 24.59 -5.59 -12.99
C LEU A 158 24.64 -5.21 -14.49
N GLY A 159 24.71 -3.93 -14.83
CA GLY A 159 25.03 -3.45 -16.18
C GLY A 159 23.85 -2.91 -16.98
N VAL A 160 22.67 -2.77 -16.37
CA VAL A 160 21.56 -1.98 -16.96
C VAL A 160 22.04 -0.54 -17.12
N LYS A 161 21.84 0.02 -18.32
CA LYS A 161 22.38 1.33 -18.69
C LYS A 161 21.55 2.46 -18.09
N ASP A 162 22.21 3.56 -17.72
CA ASP A 162 21.58 4.74 -17.11
C ASP A 162 20.38 5.25 -17.92
N HIS A 163 20.50 5.33 -19.25
CA HIS A 163 19.45 5.83 -20.14
C HIS A 163 18.15 5.04 -20.05
N VAL A 164 18.18 3.76 -19.64
CA VAL A 164 16.98 2.95 -19.42
C VAL A 164 16.19 3.54 -18.26
N PHE A 165 16.84 3.79 -17.11
CA PHE A 165 16.18 4.35 -15.94
C PHE A 165 15.70 5.78 -16.19
N GLU A 166 16.50 6.59 -16.87
CA GLU A 166 16.12 7.96 -17.28
C GLU A 166 14.88 7.94 -18.18
N LYS A 167 14.82 7.02 -19.16
CA LYS A 167 13.64 6.83 -20.00
C LYS A 167 12.41 6.45 -19.16
N LYS A 168 12.52 5.47 -18.25
CA LYS A 168 11.38 5.07 -17.40
C LYS A 168 10.91 6.20 -16.48
N GLN A 169 11.82 7.02 -15.97
CA GLN A 169 11.45 8.18 -15.17
C GLN A 169 10.73 9.25 -16.01
N ARG A 170 11.23 9.58 -17.21
CA ARG A 170 10.54 10.50 -18.11
C ARG A 170 9.15 10.02 -18.46
N GLU A 171 9.01 8.74 -18.83
CA GLU A 171 7.69 8.13 -19.08
C GLU A 171 6.77 8.26 -17.87
N ALA A 172 7.28 8.06 -16.65
CA ALA A 172 6.49 8.24 -15.43
C ALA A 172 6.10 9.70 -15.19
N VAL A 173 6.99 10.67 -15.44
CA VAL A 173 6.67 12.11 -15.33
C VAL A 173 5.64 12.53 -16.39
N ASP A 174 5.81 12.09 -17.63
CA ASP A 174 4.88 12.38 -18.72
C ASP A 174 3.49 11.81 -18.42
N GLN A 175 3.41 10.57 -17.91
CA GLN A 175 2.16 9.98 -17.44
C GLN A 175 1.52 10.84 -16.34
N LEU A 176 2.29 11.31 -15.35
CA LEU A 176 1.78 12.17 -14.29
C LEU A 176 1.26 13.51 -14.81
N ASP A 177 1.85 14.06 -15.87
CA ASP A 177 1.38 15.29 -16.53
C ASP A 177 0.09 15.06 -17.32
N THR A 178 -0.08 13.89 -17.95
CA THR A 178 -1.30 13.56 -18.70
C THR A 178 -2.54 13.39 -17.80
N ILE A 179 -2.36 12.99 -16.53
CA ILE A 179 -3.46 12.90 -15.54
C ILE A 179 -4.22 14.22 -15.40
N LEU A 180 -3.52 15.36 -15.55
CA LEU A 180 -4.14 16.68 -15.41
C LEU A 180 -4.94 17.13 -16.63
N LYS A 181 -4.95 16.35 -17.72
CA LYS A 181 -5.54 16.76 -19.01
C LYS A 181 -6.50 15.72 -19.59
N ASP A 182 -6.17 14.44 -19.45
CA ASP A 182 -6.91 13.33 -20.03
C ASP A 182 -7.73 12.59 -18.95
N PRO A 183 -9.09 12.60 -19.04
CA PRO A 183 -9.95 11.92 -18.09
C PRO A 183 -9.67 10.42 -17.94
N LEU A 184 -9.31 9.74 -19.04
CA LEU A 184 -9.04 8.29 -19.04
C LEU A 184 -7.74 8.00 -18.28
N ARG A 185 -6.69 8.80 -18.53
CA ARG A 185 -5.41 8.68 -17.81
C ARG A 185 -5.55 9.03 -16.34
N ALA A 186 -6.37 10.03 -16.02
CA ALA A 186 -6.71 10.34 -14.64
C ALA A 186 -7.38 9.15 -13.96
N GLN A 187 -8.35 8.51 -14.61
CA GLN A 187 -9.04 7.33 -14.08
C GLN A 187 -8.08 6.16 -13.84
N GLU A 188 -7.18 5.87 -14.79
CA GLU A 188 -6.14 4.84 -14.66
C GLU A 188 -5.21 5.14 -13.47
N ALA A 189 -4.77 6.39 -13.30
CA ALA A 189 -3.91 6.76 -12.19
C ALA A 189 -4.59 6.68 -10.82
N LEU A 190 -5.89 6.95 -10.75
CA LEU A 190 -6.69 6.74 -9.53
C LEU A 190 -6.76 5.26 -9.12
N GLU A 191 -6.53 4.30 -10.03
CA GLU A 191 -6.39 2.88 -9.67
C GLU A 191 -5.08 2.56 -8.96
N LEU A 192 -4.04 3.37 -9.17
CA LEU A 192 -2.75 3.26 -8.47
C LEU A 192 -2.77 3.94 -7.09
N MET A 193 -3.82 4.70 -6.76
CA MET A 193 -4.03 5.29 -5.45
C MET A 193 -4.51 4.28 -4.43
N SER A 194 -4.27 4.56 -3.14
CA SER A 194 -4.91 3.79 -2.08
C SER A 194 -6.44 3.89 -2.22
N PRO A 195 -7.17 2.77 -2.21
CA PRO A 195 -8.62 2.80 -2.28
C PRO A 195 -9.18 3.57 -1.09
N GLY A 196 -10.15 4.43 -1.35
CA GLY A 196 -10.73 5.31 -0.35
C GLY A 196 -11.92 6.08 -0.89
N GLU A 197 -12.66 6.71 0.02
CA GLU A 197 -13.86 7.49 -0.32
C GLU A 197 -13.55 8.61 -1.32
N ASN A 198 -12.45 9.35 -1.13
CA ASN A 198 -12.03 10.40 -2.07
C ASN A 198 -11.68 9.84 -3.45
N THR A 199 -10.94 8.73 -3.53
CA THR A 199 -10.62 8.08 -4.81
C THR A 199 -11.90 7.67 -5.56
N ASN A 200 -12.92 7.20 -4.85
CA ASN A 200 -14.21 6.87 -5.46
C ASN A 200 -14.95 8.11 -5.99
N ILE A 201 -14.92 9.22 -5.25
CA ILE A 201 -15.52 10.51 -5.69
C ILE A 201 -14.88 10.95 -7.00
N LEU A 202 -13.55 11.01 -7.04
CA LEU A 202 -12.81 11.46 -8.24
C LEU A 202 -13.10 10.54 -9.43
N LYS A 203 -13.22 9.22 -9.21
CA LYS A 203 -13.63 8.26 -10.26
C LYS A 203 -15.05 8.54 -10.77
N GLU A 204 -16.01 8.74 -9.89
CA GLU A 204 -17.39 9.04 -10.29
C GLU A 204 -17.49 10.38 -11.04
N MET A 205 -16.71 11.39 -10.64
CA MET A 205 -16.63 12.66 -11.37
C MET A 205 -16.12 12.45 -12.80
N LEU A 206 -15.00 11.74 -12.96
CA LEU A 206 -14.46 11.44 -14.29
C LEU A 206 -15.44 10.62 -15.14
N MET A 207 -16.11 9.62 -14.54
CA MET A 207 -17.13 8.81 -15.24
C MET A 207 -18.38 9.61 -15.60
N CYS A 208 -18.70 10.67 -14.84
CA CYS A 208 -19.76 11.62 -15.16
C CYS A 208 -19.36 12.62 -16.27
N GLY A 209 -18.14 12.53 -16.81
CA GLY A 209 -17.68 13.37 -17.91
C GLY A 209 -17.01 14.68 -17.49
N TYR A 210 -16.72 14.87 -16.19
CA TYR A 210 -15.90 16.00 -15.77
C TYR A 210 -14.49 15.89 -16.36
N LYS A 211 -14.00 16.99 -16.94
CA LYS A 211 -12.60 17.10 -17.34
C LYS A 211 -11.71 17.32 -16.11
N PRO A 212 -10.49 16.75 -16.05
CA PRO A 212 -9.57 16.89 -14.94
C PRO A 212 -9.34 18.32 -14.44
N ASP A 213 -9.32 19.29 -15.35
CA ASP A 213 -9.02 20.70 -15.07
C ASP A 213 -10.26 21.61 -14.98
N ALA A 214 -11.45 21.09 -15.28
CA ALA A 214 -12.68 21.88 -15.33
C ALA A 214 -13.31 22.09 -13.95
N GLU A 215 -13.33 21.05 -13.11
CA GLU A 215 -13.91 21.14 -11.77
C GLU A 215 -12.80 21.42 -10.74
N PRO A 216 -12.89 22.52 -9.96
CA PRO A 216 -11.83 22.95 -9.05
C PRO A 216 -11.39 21.90 -8.02
N PHE A 217 -12.32 21.15 -7.41
CA PHE A 217 -11.97 20.13 -6.41
C PHE A 217 -11.23 18.94 -7.04
N LEU A 218 -11.69 18.43 -8.19
CA LEU A 218 -11.04 17.38 -8.97
C LEU A 218 -9.64 17.82 -9.40
N SER A 219 -9.51 19.01 -9.97
CA SER A 219 -8.23 19.59 -10.41
C SER A 219 -7.25 19.71 -9.23
N MET A 220 -7.71 20.23 -8.10
CA MET A 220 -6.93 20.35 -6.87
C MET A 220 -6.43 18.97 -6.40
N MET A 221 -7.31 17.98 -6.34
CA MET A 221 -6.96 16.63 -5.86
C MET A 221 -5.97 15.92 -6.80
N LEU A 222 -6.16 16.04 -8.12
CA LEU A 222 -5.25 15.45 -9.11
C LEU A 222 -3.87 16.14 -9.11
N GLN A 223 -3.82 17.46 -8.94
CA GLN A 223 -2.56 18.19 -8.79
C GLN A 223 -1.79 17.73 -7.55
N THR A 224 -2.46 17.54 -6.42
CA THR A 224 -1.84 17.02 -5.19
C THR A 224 -1.35 15.60 -5.35
N PHE A 225 -2.12 14.74 -6.02
CA PHE A 225 -1.67 13.39 -6.35
C PHE A 225 -0.39 13.41 -7.21
N ARG A 226 -0.40 14.19 -8.30
CA ARG A 226 0.78 14.37 -9.17
C ARG A 226 1.99 14.85 -8.37
N ALA A 227 1.81 15.91 -7.58
CA ALA A 227 2.89 16.48 -6.79
C ALA A 227 3.46 15.44 -5.80
N ALA A 228 2.60 14.66 -5.13
CA ALA A 228 3.04 13.61 -4.22
C ALA A 228 3.85 12.51 -4.91
N LYS A 229 3.47 12.12 -6.14
CA LYS A 229 4.23 11.16 -6.95
C LYS A 229 5.56 11.72 -7.45
N LEU A 230 5.61 12.98 -7.84
CA LEU A 230 6.87 13.66 -8.15
C LEU A 230 7.80 13.73 -6.93
N LEU A 231 7.25 13.96 -5.73
CA LEU A 231 8.01 13.93 -4.49
C LEU A 231 8.56 12.52 -4.18
N GLU A 232 7.78 11.46 -4.44
CA GLU A 232 8.25 10.07 -4.33
C GLU A 232 9.38 9.76 -5.33
N LEU A 233 9.31 10.28 -6.56
CA LEU A 233 10.40 10.17 -7.54
C LEU A 233 11.67 10.86 -7.04
N ARG A 234 11.58 12.11 -6.58
CA ARG A 234 12.73 12.86 -6.03
C ARG A 234 13.35 12.16 -4.82
N THR A 235 12.54 11.83 -3.81
CA THR A 235 13.03 11.42 -2.48
C THR A 235 13.30 9.92 -2.36
N LYS A 236 12.69 9.09 -3.21
CA LYS A 236 12.80 7.62 -3.13
C LYS A 236 13.14 6.96 -4.46
N THR A 237 13.16 7.72 -5.56
CA THR A 237 13.37 7.20 -6.93
C THR A 237 12.36 6.08 -7.22
N ARG A 238 11.12 6.30 -6.80
CA ARG A 238 10.03 5.31 -6.87
C ARG A 238 9.37 5.34 -8.25
N ILE A 239 10.04 4.76 -9.25
CA ILE A 239 9.60 4.76 -10.65
C ILE A 239 8.67 3.57 -10.89
N PHE A 240 7.48 3.81 -11.43
CA PHE A 240 6.52 2.75 -11.78
C PHE A 240 7.04 1.92 -12.96
N VAL A 241 6.89 0.59 -12.88
CA VAL A 241 7.26 -0.35 -13.95
C VAL A 241 6.02 -1.09 -14.41
N PRO A 242 5.46 -0.75 -15.60
CA PRO A 242 4.27 -1.41 -16.14
C PRO A 242 4.47 -2.91 -16.38
N ASN A 243 5.63 -3.28 -16.92
CA ASN A 243 6.02 -4.67 -17.22
C ASN A 243 6.62 -5.36 -15.99
N GLY A 244 5.92 -5.26 -14.86
CA GLY A 244 6.29 -5.93 -13.63
C GLY A 244 5.16 -5.91 -12.60
N ARG A 245 5.23 -6.82 -11.63
CA ARG A 245 4.33 -6.84 -10.46
C ARG A 245 5.09 -7.15 -9.18
N SER A 246 4.55 -6.68 -8.07
CA SER A 246 4.98 -7.11 -6.73
C SER A 246 4.15 -8.31 -6.30
N MET A 247 4.74 -9.50 -6.26
CA MET A 247 4.00 -10.76 -6.11
C MET A 247 4.32 -11.49 -4.82
N MET A 248 3.31 -12.11 -4.20
CA MET A 248 3.54 -13.03 -3.08
C MET A 248 4.29 -14.27 -3.58
N GLY A 249 5.31 -14.71 -2.83
CA GLY A 249 5.99 -15.96 -3.13
C GLY A 249 5.12 -17.18 -2.82
N CYS A 250 5.18 -18.17 -3.70
CA CYS A 250 4.50 -19.45 -3.57
C CYS A 250 5.44 -20.60 -3.99
N LEU A 251 5.04 -21.83 -3.69
CA LEU A 251 5.79 -23.03 -4.00
C LEU A 251 5.03 -23.90 -4.99
N ASP A 252 5.75 -24.46 -5.96
CA ASP A 252 5.21 -25.48 -6.87
C ASP A 252 5.09 -26.83 -6.15
N GLU A 253 3.92 -27.10 -5.58
CA GLU A 253 3.58 -28.39 -4.95
C GLU A 253 3.44 -29.54 -5.98
N THR A 254 3.35 -29.23 -7.29
CA THR A 254 3.23 -30.24 -8.36
C THR A 254 4.57 -30.84 -8.77
N ARG A 255 5.68 -30.20 -8.37
CA ARG A 255 7.06 -30.62 -8.70
C ARG A 255 7.33 -30.65 -10.20
N THR A 256 6.73 -29.74 -10.95
CA THR A 256 6.89 -29.62 -12.40
C THR A 256 8.03 -28.68 -12.76
N LEU A 257 8.13 -27.52 -12.09
CA LEU A 257 9.17 -26.53 -12.35
C LEU A 257 10.58 -27.07 -12.05
N GLU A 258 11.53 -26.79 -12.94
CA GLU A 258 12.95 -27.05 -12.75
C GLU A 258 13.65 -25.87 -12.07
N TYR A 259 14.88 -26.11 -11.58
CA TYR A 259 15.69 -25.05 -11.00
C TYR A 259 16.07 -23.99 -12.04
N GLY A 260 15.85 -22.72 -11.72
CA GLY A 260 15.97 -21.60 -12.65
C GLY A 260 14.65 -21.19 -13.31
N GLU A 261 13.58 -21.98 -13.14
CA GLU A 261 12.26 -21.68 -13.67
C GLU A 261 11.33 -21.08 -12.59
N VAL A 262 10.31 -20.35 -13.03
CA VAL A 262 9.19 -19.90 -12.20
C VAL A 262 7.89 -19.98 -13.01
N PHE A 263 6.76 -20.08 -12.34
CA PHE A 263 5.45 -19.88 -12.98
C PHE A 263 4.85 -18.54 -12.51
N VAL A 264 4.34 -17.77 -13.48
CA VAL A 264 3.73 -16.46 -13.24
C VAL A 264 2.51 -16.31 -14.14
N GLN A 265 1.35 -16.14 -13.53
CA GLN A 265 0.12 -15.77 -14.22
C GLN A 265 -0.47 -14.50 -13.59
N ILE A 266 -0.79 -13.52 -14.42
CA ILE A 266 -1.27 -12.21 -13.99
C ILE A 266 -2.76 -12.05 -14.29
N SER A 267 -3.49 -11.44 -13.35
CA SER A 267 -4.89 -11.11 -13.58
C SER A 267 -5.04 -9.96 -14.60
N GLY A 268 -6.03 -10.08 -15.49
CA GLY A 268 -6.39 -9.03 -16.45
C GLY A 268 -7.04 -7.79 -15.81
N THR A 269 -7.59 -7.93 -14.61
CA THR A 269 -8.08 -6.81 -13.79
C THR A 269 -6.92 -5.94 -13.31
N GLY A 270 -6.76 -4.76 -13.92
CA GLY A 270 -5.66 -3.82 -13.65
C GLY A 270 -4.67 -3.65 -14.81
N GLY A 271 -4.88 -4.36 -15.92
CA GLY A 271 -4.16 -4.18 -17.19
C GLY A 271 -5.07 -3.67 -18.28
N ARG A 272 -5.58 -2.42 -18.17
CA ARG A 272 -6.08 -1.74 -19.37
C ARG A 272 -4.88 -1.49 -20.28
N GLN A 273 -4.98 -2.04 -21.50
CA GLN A 273 -3.95 -2.09 -22.52
C GLN A 273 -3.43 -0.69 -22.91
N SER A 274 -2.10 -0.52 -22.89
CA SER A 274 -1.25 0.34 -23.75
C SER A 274 0.18 0.15 -23.22
N PHE A 275 1.15 -0.40 -23.93
CA PHE A 275 1.67 0.06 -25.22
C PHE A 275 2.09 -1.11 -26.11
N GLY A 276 2.03 -0.87 -27.42
CA GLY A 276 2.41 -1.81 -28.45
C GLY A 276 3.88 -2.20 -28.44
N ASP A 277 4.07 -3.39 -29.00
CA ASP A 277 5.29 -4.02 -29.48
C ASP A 277 6.15 -4.81 -28.48
N SER A 278 6.39 -6.08 -28.87
CA SER A 278 7.25 -7.11 -28.27
C SER A 278 6.80 -7.84 -27.00
N LEU A 279 5.78 -8.70 -27.15
CA LEU A 279 5.82 -10.13 -26.73
C LEU A 279 4.55 -10.83 -27.25
N MET A 280 4.71 -12.03 -27.82
CA MET A 280 3.62 -12.84 -28.37
C MET A 280 2.71 -13.33 -27.23
N PHE A 281 1.69 -12.56 -26.87
CA PHE A 281 0.66 -12.99 -25.93
C PHE A 281 -0.26 -14.01 -26.63
N TYR A 282 -0.12 -15.30 -26.33
CA TYR A 282 -1.10 -16.30 -26.73
C TYR A 282 -2.33 -16.19 -25.82
N GLY A 283 -3.34 -15.43 -26.25
CA GLY A 283 -4.64 -15.33 -25.59
C GLY A 283 -5.74 -15.12 -26.62
N SER A 284 -6.49 -16.18 -26.92
CA SER A 284 -7.72 -16.14 -27.72
C SER A 284 -8.91 -16.00 -26.76
N GLY A 285 -9.43 -14.79 -26.53
CA GLY A 285 -10.63 -14.61 -25.72
C GLY A 285 -10.84 -13.19 -25.20
N SER A 286 -12.08 -12.89 -24.81
CA SER A 286 -12.59 -11.57 -24.40
C SER A 286 -11.85 -10.92 -23.22
N HIS A 287 -12.11 -9.62 -23.00
CA HIS A 287 -11.50 -8.66 -22.05
C HIS A 287 -11.42 -9.02 -20.53
N HIS A 288 -11.39 -10.30 -20.14
CA HIS A 288 -11.31 -10.79 -18.76
C HIS A 288 -10.27 -11.90 -18.53
N ASP A 289 -9.46 -12.26 -19.51
CA ASP A 289 -8.57 -13.41 -19.39
C ASP A 289 -7.30 -13.11 -18.58
N ASN A 290 -6.87 -14.09 -17.79
CA ASN A 290 -5.57 -14.07 -17.13
C ASN A 290 -4.46 -14.31 -18.17
N PHE A 291 -3.29 -13.71 -17.97
CA PHE A 291 -2.15 -13.86 -18.89
C PHE A 291 -1.04 -14.66 -18.23
N ILE A 292 -0.60 -15.72 -18.89
CA ILE A 292 0.58 -16.50 -18.49
C ILE A 292 1.81 -15.83 -19.07
N LEU A 293 2.82 -15.66 -18.24
CA LEU A 293 4.08 -15.04 -18.63
C LEU A 293 5.10 -16.13 -19.02
N GLU A 294 5.76 -15.93 -20.15
CA GLU A 294 6.85 -16.79 -20.62
C GLU A 294 8.10 -15.96 -20.92
N GLY A 295 9.28 -16.54 -20.67
CA GLY A 295 10.57 -15.91 -20.96
C GLY A 295 11.29 -15.37 -19.73
N LYS A 296 12.34 -14.59 -19.95
CA LYS A 296 13.22 -14.15 -18.85
C LYS A 296 12.55 -13.13 -17.95
N VAL A 297 12.68 -13.31 -16.65
CA VAL A 297 12.20 -12.40 -15.62
C VAL A 297 13.29 -12.06 -14.61
N VAL A 298 13.25 -10.84 -14.10
CA VAL A 298 14.04 -10.40 -12.95
C VAL A 298 13.22 -10.58 -11.69
N VAL A 299 13.76 -11.32 -10.73
CA VAL A 299 13.16 -11.54 -9.41
C VAL A 299 14.10 -11.02 -8.33
N ALA A 300 13.57 -10.22 -7.40
CA ALA A 300 14.30 -9.73 -6.24
C ALA A 300 13.35 -9.49 -5.06
N LYS A 301 13.88 -9.48 -3.83
CA LYS A 301 13.11 -9.16 -2.63
C LYS A 301 13.63 -7.88 -2.00
N ASN A 302 12.77 -6.88 -1.83
CA ASN A 302 13.16 -5.65 -1.14
C ASN A 302 13.03 -5.82 0.38
N PRO A 303 13.93 -5.24 1.20
CA PRO A 303 15.17 -4.57 0.80
C PRO A 303 16.27 -5.55 0.34
N CYS A 304 16.99 -5.20 -0.73
CA CYS A 304 18.11 -5.98 -1.28
C CYS A 304 19.37 -5.10 -1.41
N LEU A 305 20.53 -5.63 -1.02
CA LEU A 305 21.78 -4.87 -1.00
C LEU A 305 22.91 -5.57 -1.74
N HIS A 306 22.91 -6.90 -1.79
CA HIS A 306 23.98 -7.62 -2.48
C HIS A 306 23.61 -7.81 -3.96
N PRO A 307 24.55 -7.60 -4.92
CA PRO A 307 24.25 -7.76 -6.35
C PRO A 307 23.73 -9.15 -6.75
N GLY A 308 24.01 -10.18 -5.95
CA GLY A 308 23.49 -11.53 -6.13
C GLY A 308 22.02 -11.73 -5.75
N ASP A 309 21.40 -10.74 -5.09
CA ASP A 309 20.00 -10.78 -4.63
C ASP A 309 18.99 -10.60 -5.76
N VAL A 310 19.48 -10.12 -6.91
CA VAL A 310 18.72 -9.99 -8.14
C VAL A 310 18.95 -11.25 -8.96
N ARG A 311 17.89 -12.01 -9.18
CA ARG A 311 17.90 -13.28 -9.92
C ARG A 311 17.26 -13.10 -11.29
N ILE A 312 17.86 -13.69 -12.31
CA ILE A 312 17.31 -13.82 -13.65
C ILE A 312 16.81 -15.26 -13.77
N LEU A 313 15.49 -15.43 -13.85
CA LEU A 313 14.81 -16.72 -13.93
C LEU A 313 14.03 -16.82 -15.24
N SER A 314 13.58 -18.02 -15.57
CA SER A 314 12.73 -18.26 -16.74
C SER A 314 11.29 -18.50 -16.31
N ALA A 315 10.37 -17.61 -16.68
CA ALA A 315 8.95 -17.87 -16.59
C ALA A 315 8.55 -18.89 -17.67
N VAL A 316 7.83 -19.94 -17.28
CA VAL A 316 7.42 -21.04 -18.17
C VAL A 316 5.94 -21.37 -17.96
N ASP A 317 5.25 -21.76 -19.03
CA ASP A 317 3.87 -22.23 -18.93
C ASP A 317 3.80 -23.64 -18.34
N VAL A 318 3.00 -23.78 -17.27
CA VAL A 318 2.74 -25.04 -16.59
C VAL A 318 1.23 -25.19 -16.38
N PRO A 319 0.55 -26.05 -17.16
CA PRO A 319 -0.90 -26.26 -17.05
C PRO A 319 -1.39 -26.63 -15.66
N ALA A 320 -0.60 -27.40 -14.90
CA ALA A 320 -0.93 -27.78 -13.54
C ALA A 320 -0.98 -26.58 -12.56
N LEU A 321 -0.35 -25.46 -12.90
CA LEU A 321 -0.25 -24.25 -12.08
C LEU A 321 -1.18 -23.11 -12.52
N HIS A 322 -2.02 -23.27 -13.56
CA HIS A 322 -2.93 -22.22 -14.06
C HIS A 322 -3.93 -21.67 -13.02
N HIS A 323 -4.14 -22.38 -11.91
CA HIS A 323 -4.94 -21.92 -10.77
C HIS A 323 -4.23 -20.87 -9.89
N MET A 324 -2.92 -20.67 -10.09
CA MET A 324 -2.08 -19.74 -9.33
C MET A 324 -2.03 -18.38 -10.03
N VAL A 325 -2.63 -17.35 -9.44
CA VAL A 325 -2.78 -16.01 -10.06
C VAL A 325 -2.29 -14.93 -9.10
N ASP A 326 -1.58 -13.94 -9.66
CA ASP A 326 -0.99 -12.80 -8.94
C ASP A 326 -0.03 -13.20 -7.80
N CYS A 327 0.67 -14.32 -7.99
CA CYS A 327 1.77 -14.81 -7.16
C CYS A 327 2.90 -15.35 -8.06
N VAL A 328 4.12 -15.37 -7.54
CA VAL A 328 5.26 -16.01 -8.21
C VAL A 328 5.47 -17.39 -7.59
N VAL A 329 5.41 -18.42 -8.41
CA VAL A 329 5.56 -19.82 -7.96
C VAL A 329 6.98 -20.28 -8.22
N PHE A 330 7.67 -20.66 -7.16
CA PHE A 330 9.06 -21.14 -7.19
C PHE A 330 9.13 -22.67 -7.22
N PRO A 331 10.20 -23.23 -7.83
CA PRO A 331 10.41 -24.67 -7.89
C PRO A 331 10.79 -25.20 -6.52
N GLN A 332 10.37 -26.43 -6.23
CA GLN A 332 10.85 -27.20 -5.08
C GLN A 332 12.10 -28.05 -5.41
N LYS A 333 12.66 -27.89 -6.61
CA LYS A 333 13.86 -28.58 -7.10
C LYS A 333 15.03 -27.61 -7.16
N GLY A 334 16.25 -28.15 -7.02
CA GLY A 334 17.46 -27.42 -7.32
C GLY A 334 18.51 -27.48 -6.23
N MET A 335 19.48 -26.59 -6.35
CA MET A 335 20.63 -26.51 -5.46
C MET A 335 20.39 -25.67 -4.21
N ARG A 336 19.51 -24.67 -4.32
CA ARG A 336 19.22 -23.64 -3.32
C ARG A 336 17.85 -23.04 -3.63
N PRO A 337 16.98 -22.73 -2.66
CA PRO A 337 15.68 -22.11 -2.94
C PRO A 337 15.87 -20.70 -3.52
N HIS A 338 15.21 -20.38 -4.63
CA HIS A 338 15.25 -19.02 -5.19
C HIS A 338 14.78 -17.92 -4.21
N PRO A 339 13.80 -18.16 -3.30
CA PRO A 339 13.54 -17.26 -2.17
C PRO A 339 14.80 -16.91 -1.37
N ASP A 340 15.56 -17.90 -0.93
CA ASP A 340 16.78 -17.69 -0.14
C ASP A 340 17.89 -16.98 -0.96
N GLU A 341 17.94 -17.21 -2.27
CA GLU A 341 18.81 -16.45 -3.18
C GLU A 341 18.43 -14.96 -3.28
N CYS A 342 17.18 -14.61 -3.00
CA CYS A 342 16.66 -13.26 -3.03
C CYS A 342 16.70 -12.65 -1.61
N SER A 343 17.89 -12.25 -1.16
CA SER A 343 18.08 -11.61 0.15
C SER A 343 17.71 -12.47 1.37
N GLY A 344 17.92 -13.79 1.31
CA GLY A 344 17.64 -14.72 2.42
C GLY A 344 16.15 -14.82 2.73
N SER A 345 15.30 -14.66 1.71
CA SER A 345 13.85 -14.60 1.85
C SER A 345 13.24 -16.00 2.02
N ASP A 346 12.06 -16.04 2.64
CA ASP A 346 11.24 -17.25 2.82
C ASP A 346 9.86 -17.08 2.14
N LEU A 347 8.96 -18.04 2.33
CA LEU A 347 7.60 -18.01 1.79
C LEU A 347 6.56 -17.71 2.89
N ASP A 348 6.92 -16.97 3.94
CA ASP A 348 6.03 -16.68 5.08
C ASP A 348 5.14 -15.42 4.91
N GLY A 349 5.23 -14.83 3.72
CA GLY A 349 4.45 -13.68 3.26
C GLY A 349 5.27 -12.63 2.51
N ASP A 350 6.53 -12.94 2.18
CA ASP A 350 7.41 -12.08 1.40
C ASP A 350 6.84 -11.77 0.01
N ILE A 351 7.10 -10.53 -0.42
CA ILE A 351 6.65 -9.98 -1.69
C ILE A 351 7.87 -9.69 -2.57
N TYR A 352 7.87 -10.27 -3.76
CA TYR A 352 8.95 -10.21 -4.73
C TYR A 352 8.66 -9.17 -5.81
N PHE A 353 9.66 -8.39 -6.14
CA PHE A 353 9.72 -7.65 -7.40
C PHE A 353 9.90 -8.65 -8.52
N VAL A 354 8.91 -8.77 -9.42
CA VAL A 354 8.95 -9.62 -10.61
C VAL A 354 8.79 -8.73 -11.83
N CYS A 355 9.80 -8.67 -12.69
CA CYS A 355 9.85 -7.76 -13.84
C CYS A 355 10.23 -8.50 -15.11
N TRP A 356 9.48 -8.29 -16.18
CA TRP A 356 9.72 -8.85 -17.51
C TRP A 356 9.98 -7.77 -18.57
N ASP A 357 10.29 -6.55 -18.13
CA ASP A 357 10.76 -5.49 -19.02
C ASP A 357 12.16 -5.84 -19.54
N HIS A 358 12.27 -6.09 -20.85
CA HIS A 358 13.53 -6.47 -21.49
C HIS A 358 14.67 -5.48 -21.26
N ASP A 359 14.37 -4.18 -21.14
CA ASP A 359 15.40 -3.15 -20.90
C ASP A 359 15.96 -3.21 -19.46
N LEU A 360 15.20 -3.78 -18.53
CA LEU A 360 15.57 -3.91 -17.11
C LEU A 360 16.19 -5.27 -16.76
N ILE A 361 16.21 -6.22 -17.70
CA ILE A 361 16.90 -7.51 -17.49
C ILE A 361 18.41 -7.28 -17.55
N PRO A 362 19.15 -7.48 -16.45
CA PRO A 362 20.58 -7.22 -16.46
C PRO A 362 21.33 -8.24 -17.34
N PRO A 363 22.43 -7.83 -17.99
CA PRO A 363 23.23 -8.73 -18.82
C PRO A 363 24.08 -9.72 -18.02
N ARG A 364 24.25 -9.51 -16.71
CA ARG A 364 25.05 -10.37 -15.83
C ARG A 364 24.29 -10.72 -14.56
N GLN A 365 24.62 -11.88 -14.00
CA GLN A 365 24.13 -12.36 -12.72
C GLN A 365 25.32 -12.70 -11.82
N ILE A 366 25.18 -12.38 -10.53
CA ILE A 366 26.19 -12.67 -9.50
C ILE A 366 25.66 -13.77 -8.59
N ASN A 367 26.56 -14.55 -8.00
CA ASN A 367 26.16 -15.55 -7.02
C ASN A 367 25.52 -14.87 -5.79
N PRO A 368 24.41 -15.42 -5.27
CA PRO A 368 23.77 -14.89 -4.07
C PRO A 368 24.71 -14.93 -2.87
N MET A 369 24.52 -14.02 -1.93
CA MET A 369 25.24 -14.03 -0.66
C MET A 369 24.84 -15.25 0.17
N ASP A 370 25.69 -15.66 1.10
CA ASP A 370 25.31 -16.59 2.16
C ASP A 370 24.47 -15.85 3.21
N TYR A 371 23.26 -16.36 3.46
CA TYR A 371 22.29 -15.80 4.41
C TYR A 371 22.17 -16.65 5.68
N THR A 372 23.11 -17.58 5.92
CA THR A 372 23.13 -18.40 7.13
C THR A 372 23.06 -17.50 8.37
N PRO A 373 22.02 -17.64 9.22
CA PRO A 373 21.84 -16.77 10.39
C PRO A 373 22.97 -16.93 11.40
N ALA A 374 23.25 -15.86 12.14
CA ALA A 374 24.16 -15.92 13.28
C ALA A 374 23.60 -16.86 14.37
N PRO A 375 24.47 -17.61 15.08
CA PRO A 375 24.05 -18.44 16.20
C PRO A 375 23.33 -17.61 17.27
N THR A 376 22.14 -18.06 17.69
CA THR A 376 21.36 -17.39 18.73
C THR A 376 21.78 -17.84 20.12
N LYS A 377 21.84 -16.93 21.09
CA LYS A 377 22.03 -17.28 22.50
C LYS A 377 20.81 -18.02 23.03
N VAL A 378 20.99 -19.23 23.53
CA VAL A 378 19.95 -20.02 24.19
C VAL A 378 20.16 -19.93 25.70
N LEU A 379 19.11 -19.57 26.43
CA LEU A 379 19.11 -19.53 27.88
C LEU A 379 18.99 -20.96 28.44
N ASP A 380 19.56 -21.15 29.63
CA ASP A 380 19.43 -22.38 30.42
C ASP A 380 18.11 -22.45 31.22
N HIS A 381 17.38 -21.33 31.28
CA HIS A 381 16.09 -21.18 31.95
C HIS A 381 15.02 -20.60 31.01
N ASP A 382 13.78 -20.52 31.50
CA ASP A 382 12.65 -19.93 30.78
C ASP A 382 12.79 -18.40 30.75
N VAL A 383 12.36 -17.75 29.66
CA VAL A 383 12.49 -16.30 29.50
C VAL A 383 11.63 -15.56 30.54
N MET A 384 12.25 -14.63 31.27
CA MET A 384 11.59 -13.76 32.23
C MET A 384 11.16 -12.43 31.58
N ILE A 385 10.12 -11.79 32.11
CA ILE A 385 9.60 -10.56 31.50
C ILE A 385 10.59 -9.39 31.64
N GLU A 386 11.36 -9.38 32.71
CA GLU A 386 12.42 -8.40 32.98
C GLU A 386 13.52 -8.46 31.92
N GLU A 387 13.86 -9.67 31.43
CA GLU A 387 14.81 -9.84 30.33
C GLU A 387 14.23 -9.30 29.00
N VAL A 388 12.92 -9.45 28.79
CA VAL A 388 12.23 -8.88 27.62
C VAL A 388 12.24 -7.35 27.67
N GLU A 389 12.02 -6.76 28.85
CA GLU A 389 12.12 -5.32 29.07
C GLU A 389 13.53 -4.80 28.79
N GLU A 390 14.56 -5.47 29.31
CA GLU A 390 15.95 -5.15 29.03
C GLU A 390 16.25 -5.27 27.53
N TYR A 391 15.83 -6.36 26.88
CA TYR A 391 16.00 -6.55 25.45
C TYR A 391 15.34 -5.45 24.64
N PHE A 392 14.15 -4.98 25.02
CA PHE A 392 13.47 -3.89 24.34
C PHE A 392 14.28 -2.58 24.40
N THR A 393 14.86 -2.26 25.57
CA THR A 393 15.75 -1.08 25.70
C THR A 393 17.02 -1.22 24.85
N ASN A 394 17.62 -2.42 24.83
CA ASN A 394 18.79 -2.72 24.02
C ASN A 394 18.48 -2.63 22.52
N TYR A 395 17.31 -3.14 22.09
CA TYR A 395 16.85 -3.06 20.70
C TYR A 395 16.72 -1.60 20.24
N ILE A 396 16.10 -0.73 21.05
CA ILE A 396 15.95 0.70 20.73
C ILE A 396 17.31 1.38 20.53
N GLY A 397 18.29 1.08 21.38
CA GLY A 397 19.63 1.67 21.30
C GLY A 397 20.48 1.15 20.12
N ASN A 398 20.19 -0.05 19.63
CA ASN A 398 21.05 -0.77 18.68
C ASN A 398 20.40 -1.09 17.32
N ASP A 399 19.19 -0.61 17.03
CA ASP A 399 18.60 -0.71 15.69
C ASP A 399 19.38 0.16 14.69
N LYS A 400 20.32 -0.47 13.96
CA LYS A 400 21.20 0.19 12.98
C LYS A 400 20.79 -0.04 11.54
N LEU A 401 19.62 -0.63 11.28
CA LEU A 401 19.20 -1.04 9.93
C LEU A 401 19.21 0.13 8.93
N GLY A 402 18.65 1.26 9.32
CA GLY A 402 18.61 2.47 8.49
C GLY A 402 19.98 3.11 8.26
N ILE A 403 20.90 3.00 9.23
CA ILE A 403 22.27 3.52 9.11
C ILE A 403 23.04 2.69 8.08
N ILE A 404 22.96 1.36 8.17
CA ILE A 404 23.63 0.43 7.25
C ILE A 404 23.10 0.62 5.81
N ALA A 405 21.78 0.73 5.61
CA ALA A 405 21.19 0.97 4.29
C ALA A 405 21.65 2.30 3.66
N ASN A 406 21.72 3.37 4.47
CA ASN A 406 22.21 4.67 4.01
C ASN A 406 23.69 4.61 3.67
N ALA A 407 24.51 3.95 4.50
CA ALA A 407 25.92 3.76 4.22
C ALA A 407 26.13 2.99 2.91
N HIS A 408 25.39 1.90 2.71
CA HIS A 408 25.46 1.10 1.48
C HIS A 408 25.13 1.95 0.26
N THR A 409 24.08 2.78 0.34
CA THR A 409 23.70 3.69 -0.74
C THR A 409 24.83 4.67 -1.07
N VAL A 410 25.50 5.23 -0.06
CA VAL A 410 26.60 6.19 -0.28
C VAL A 410 27.83 5.51 -0.89
N PHE A 411 28.26 4.36 -0.36
CA PHE A 411 29.42 3.65 -0.90
C PHE A 411 29.16 3.14 -2.32
N ALA A 412 27.98 2.61 -2.60
CA ALA A 412 27.62 2.16 -3.94
C ALA A 412 27.53 3.32 -4.96
N ASP A 413 27.25 4.53 -4.49
CA ASP A 413 27.24 5.73 -5.33
C ASP A 413 28.66 6.25 -5.65
N LYS A 414 29.54 6.22 -4.64
CA LYS A 414 30.89 6.81 -4.71
C LYS A 414 31.91 5.91 -5.41
N GLU A 415 31.80 4.60 -5.23
CA GLU A 415 32.77 3.63 -5.73
C GLU A 415 32.54 3.26 -7.20
N TYR A 416 33.64 3.09 -7.96
CA TYR A 416 33.58 2.73 -9.38
C TYR A 416 32.83 1.40 -9.63
N ASP A 417 33.09 0.40 -8.77
CA ASP A 417 32.46 -0.93 -8.85
C ASP A 417 31.03 -0.96 -8.28
N LYS A 418 30.50 0.19 -7.84
CA LYS A 418 29.16 0.34 -7.26
C LYS A 418 28.93 -0.67 -6.12
N ALA A 419 27.82 -1.40 -6.12
CA ALA A 419 27.51 -2.37 -5.05
C ALA A 419 28.41 -3.63 -5.03
N LEU A 420 29.32 -3.80 -6.01
CA LEU A 420 30.33 -4.88 -5.97
C LEU A 420 31.55 -4.53 -5.11
N CYS A 421 31.72 -3.27 -4.72
CA CYS A 421 32.86 -2.83 -3.94
C CYS A 421 32.90 -3.55 -2.56
N PRO A 422 34.10 -3.76 -1.97
CA PRO A 422 34.22 -4.46 -0.69
C PRO A 422 33.38 -3.85 0.45
N PRO A 423 33.32 -2.50 0.64
CA PRO A 423 32.45 -1.90 1.65
C PRO A 423 30.97 -2.26 1.51
N CYS A 424 30.43 -2.26 0.28
CA CYS A 424 29.03 -2.62 0.04
C CYS A 424 28.73 -4.09 0.37
N LYS A 425 29.63 -5.01 0.03
CA LYS A 425 29.48 -6.43 0.37
C LYS A 425 29.52 -6.68 1.88
N GLU A 426 30.38 -5.96 2.60
CA GLU A 426 30.44 -6.02 4.06
C GLU A 426 29.17 -5.44 4.70
N LEU A 427 28.70 -4.30 4.19
CA LEU A 427 27.44 -3.69 4.61
C LEU A 427 26.23 -4.59 4.33
N ALA A 428 26.20 -5.33 3.23
CA ALA A 428 25.13 -6.28 2.94
C ALA A 428 25.07 -7.43 3.97
N LYS A 429 26.23 -7.92 4.43
CA LYS A 429 26.31 -8.92 5.51
C LYS A 429 25.81 -8.34 6.84
N LEU A 430 26.26 -7.13 7.20
CA LEU A 430 25.81 -6.45 8.42
C LEU A 430 24.31 -6.13 8.38
N PHE A 431 23.78 -5.83 7.19
CA PHE A 431 22.35 -5.59 7.00
C PHE A 431 21.53 -6.87 7.25
N SER A 432 22.01 -8.02 6.79
CA SER A 432 21.39 -9.33 7.10
C SER A 432 21.37 -9.61 8.61
N ILE A 433 22.46 -9.30 9.31
CA ILE A 433 22.52 -9.43 10.78
C ILE A 433 21.51 -8.49 11.45
N ALA A 434 21.45 -7.23 11.01
CA ALA A 434 20.52 -6.24 11.54
C ALA A 434 19.05 -6.60 11.31
N LEU A 435 18.71 -7.21 10.16
CA LEU A 435 17.35 -7.69 9.88
C LEU A 435 16.90 -8.81 10.81
N GLU A 436 17.83 -9.68 11.21
CA GLU A 436 17.56 -10.81 12.10
C GLU A 436 17.71 -10.45 13.58
N PHE A 437 18.26 -9.28 13.91
CA PHE A 437 18.41 -8.79 15.30
C PHE A 437 17.12 -8.89 16.14
N PRO A 438 15.91 -8.54 15.64
CA PRO A 438 14.64 -8.75 16.36
C PRO A 438 14.37 -10.19 16.80
N LYS A 439 14.99 -11.18 16.15
CA LYS A 439 14.77 -12.62 16.40
C LYS A 439 15.98 -13.29 17.07
N THR A 440 17.19 -12.83 16.77
CA THR A 440 18.44 -13.44 17.25
C THR A 440 18.94 -12.81 18.54
N GLY A 441 18.67 -11.51 18.73
CA GLY A 441 19.21 -10.71 19.81
C GLY A 441 20.66 -10.25 19.60
N VAL A 442 21.23 -10.47 18.41
CA VAL A 442 22.60 -10.07 18.07
C VAL A 442 22.57 -8.75 17.27
N PRO A 443 23.10 -7.63 17.81
CA PRO A 443 23.12 -6.36 17.09
C PRO A 443 24.21 -6.36 16.00
N ALA A 444 23.99 -5.60 14.93
CA ALA A 444 25.00 -5.35 13.92
C ALA A 444 25.95 -4.23 14.34
N GLU A 445 27.24 -4.54 14.44
CA GLU A 445 28.29 -3.57 14.69
C GLU A 445 28.81 -3.01 13.37
N ILE A 446 28.89 -1.69 13.24
CA ILE A 446 29.39 -1.02 12.03
C ILE A 446 30.85 -0.63 12.27
N PRO A 447 31.82 -1.27 11.59
CA PRO A 447 33.22 -0.87 11.61
C PRO A 447 33.45 0.59 11.23
N PHE A 448 34.51 1.19 11.77
CA PHE A 448 34.82 2.60 11.56
C PHE A 448 35.05 2.98 10.10
N HIS A 449 35.61 2.08 9.28
CA HIS A 449 35.84 2.33 7.85
C HIS A 449 34.55 2.39 7.02
N LEU A 450 33.43 1.91 7.56
CA LEU A 450 32.10 1.98 6.94
C LEU A 450 31.29 3.20 7.40
N HIS A 451 31.88 4.11 8.19
CA HIS A 451 31.23 5.37 8.56
C HIS A 451 31.30 6.39 7.42
N VAL A 452 30.12 6.83 6.97
CA VAL A 452 29.98 7.84 5.93
C VAL A 452 30.32 9.23 6.45
N LYS A 453 31.20 9.93 5.72
CA LYS A 453 31.64 11.30 6.02
C LYS A 453 30.91 12.37 5.18
N GLU A 454 30.60 12.03 3.94
CA GLU A 454 29.96 12.92 2.95
C GLU A 454 28.83 12.16 2.27
N TYR A 455 27.74 12.84 1.95
CA TYR A 455 26.53 12.21 1.39
C TYR A 455 26.26 12.71 -0.04
N PRO A 456 25.70 11.88 -0.94
CA PRO A 456 25.31 12.36 -2.25
C PRO A 456 24.15 13.36 -2.17
N ASP A 457 24.11 14.31 -3.12
CA ASP A 457 23.14 15.40 -3.23
C ASP A 457 21.68 14.92 -3.15
N PHE A 458 21.35 13.78 -3.77
CA PHE A 458 19.99 13.23 -3.76
C PHE A 458 19.49 12.75 -2.37
N MET A 459 20.34 12.69 -1.35
CA MET A 459 19.94 12.38 0.02
C MET A 459 19.52 13.61 0.84
N GLU A 460 19.77 14.82 0.33
CA GLU A 460 19.29 16.10 0.90
C GLU A 460 19.56 16.26 2.42
N LYS A 461 20.75 15.86 2.88
CA LYS A 461 21.16 15.96 4.29
C LYS A 461 21.57 17.39 4.65
N ALA A 462 20.63 18.19 5.15
CA ALA A 462 20.83 19.62 5.45
C ALA A 462 22.06 19.97 6.33
N ASN A 463 22.40 19.10 7.30
CA ASN A 463 23.47 19.35 8.28
C ASN A 463 24.72 18.48 8.06
N LYS A 464 24.92 17.93 6.86
CA LYS A 464 26.09 17.09 6.55
C LYS A 464 26.76 17.55 5.26
N PRO A 465 28.08 17.37 5.10
CA PRO A 465 28.75 17.62 3.83
C PRO A 465 28.12 16.80 2.71
N THR A 466 27.95 17.40 1.53
CA THR A 466 27.35 16.75 0.36
C THR A 466 28.22 16.89 -0.88
N TYR A 467 28.11 15.93 -1.81
CA TYR A 467 28.74 15.96 -3.13
C TYR A 467 27.71 15.68 -4.22
N GLU A 468 27.96 16.16 -5.44
CA GLU A 468 27.08 15.88 -6.59
C GLU A 468 27.31 14.45 -7.08
N SER A 469 26.29 13.58 -6.93
CA SER A 469 26.37 12.20 -7.37
C SER A 469 26.46 12.11 -8.90
N GLN A 470 27.41 11.30 -9.39
CA GLN A 470 27.56 11.00 -10.82
C GLN A 470 26.83 9.73 -11.23
N SER A 471 26.18 9.02 -10.29
CA SER A 471 25.39 7.84 -10.59
C SER A 471 24.07 8.19 -11.27
N VAL A 472 23.40 7.17 -11.80
CA VAL A 472 22.05 7.32 -12.36
C VAL A 472 21.06 7.88 -11.34
N ILE A 473 21.18 7.57 -10.04
CA ILE A 473 20.26 8.11 -9.02
C ILE A 473 20.45 9.62 -8.87
N GLY A 474 21.69 10.11 -8.91
CA GLY A 474 21.99 11.55 -8.93
C GLY A 474 21.38 12.25 -10.13
N LYS A 475 21.54 11.67 -11.34
CA LYS A 475 20.93 12.20 -12.58
C LYS A 475 19.41 12.27 -12.48
N LEU A 476 18.79 11.17 -12.07
CA LEU A 476 17.34 11.07 -11.90
C LEU A 476 16.81 12.10 -10.89
N PHE A 477 17.50 12.27 -9.76
CA PHE A 477 17.15 13.27 -8.76
C PHE A 477 17.17 14.68 -9.33
N ARG A 478 18.24 15.06 -10.04
CA ARG A 478 18.39 16.40 -10.62
C ARG A 478 17.34 16.67 -11.71
N GLU A 479 16.99 15.68 -12.53
CA GLU A 479 15.94 15.79 -13.56
C GLU A 479 14.57 16.20 -12.97
N VAL A 480 14.20 15.68 -11.80
CA VAL A 480 12.90 16.00 -11.16
C VAL A 480 12.98 17.09 -10.08
N LYS A 481 14.19 17.51 -9.67
CA LYS A 481 14.40 18.45 -8.55
C LYS A 481 13.67 19.78 -8.76
N ASP A 482 13.66 20.26 -10.00
CA ASP A 482 13.06 21.54 -10.39
C ASP A 482 11.56 21.41 -10.72
N VAL A 483 11.13 20.23 -11.18
CA VAL A 483 9.71 19.93 -11.48
C VAL A 483 8.91 19.59 -10.22
N ALA A 484 9.60 19.13 -9.16
CA ALA A 484 9.04 18.73 -7.88
C ALA A 484 9.54 19.64 -6.72
N PRO A 485 9.21 20.94 -6.71
CA PRO A 485 9.65 21.85 -5.66
C PRO A 485 9.10 21.44 -4.29
N HIS A 486 9.83 21.78 -3.22
CA HIS A 486 9.41 21.52 -1.84
C HIS A 486 8.10 22.23 -1.45
N ASN A 487 7.73 23.28 -2.17
CA ASN A 487 6.44 23.95 -2.12
C ASN A 487 5.86 23.86 -3.54
N TYR A 488 4.89 22.98 -3.76
CA TYR A 488 4.11 23.00 -5.00
C TYR A 488 2.95 23.97 -4.77
N ASP A 489 2.90 25.04 -5.57
CA ASP A 489 1.79 25.99 -5.53
C ASP A 489 0.59 25.37 -6.25
N ILE A 490 -0.24 24.67 -5.48
CA ILE A 490 -1.59 24.30 -5.93
C ILE A 490 -2.32 25.62 -6.18
N ARG A 491 -2.91 25.78 -7.37
CA ARG A 491 -3.66 26.99 -7.69
C ARG A 491 -4.78 27.15 -6.65
N SER A 492 -4.76 28.27 -5.92
CA SER A 492 -5.81 28.58 -4.96
C SER A 492 -7.13 28.79 -5.70
N PHE A 493 -8.22 28.34 -5.09
CA PHE A 493 -9.56 28.67 -5.56
C PHE A 493 -9.81 30.14 -5.25
N THR A 494 -9.64 31.02 -6.24
CA THR A 494 -9.89 32.46 -6.11
C THR A 494 -11.32 32.81 -6.49
N ARG A 495 -11.76 34.03 -6.19
CA ARG A 495 -13.06 34.53 -6.62
C ARG A 495 -13.23 34.51 -8.14
N ASP A 496 -12.17 34.77 -8.91
CA ASP A 496 -12.20 34.71 -10.37
C ASP A 496 -12.36 33.27 -10.87
N VAL A 497 -11.70 32.31 -10.21
CA VAL A 497 -11.89 30.88 -10.51
C VAL A 497 -13.34 30.48 -10.19
N ALA A 498 -13.89 30.93 -9.06
CA ALA A 498 -15.29 30.70 -8.72
C ALA A 498 -16.23 31.21 -9.82
N MET A 499 -15.99 32.41 -10.37
CA MET A 499 -16.81 32.97 -11.46
C MET A 499 -16.74 32.14 -12.74
N GLN A 500 -15.57 31.57 -13.06
CA GLN A 500 -15.36 30.82 -14.29
C GLN A 500 -15.80 29.36 -14.20
N SER A 501 -15.81 28.79 -12.99
CA SER A 501 -16.04 27.36 -12.75
C SER A 501 -17.37 27.04 -12.09
N TYR A 502 -18.17 28.04 -11.71
CA TYR A 502 -19.51 27.82 -11.18
C TYR A 502 -20.41 27.16 -12.24
N ASP A 503 -20.92 25.98 -11.91
CA ASP A 503 -21.71 25.14 -12.79
C ASP A 503 -23.20 25.36 -12.52
N ALA A 504 -23.85 26.15 -13.37
CA ALA A 504 -25.28 26.46 -13.25
C ALA A 504 -26.17 25.21 -13.41
N ASP A 505 -25.68 24.12 -14.03
CA ASP A 505 -26.43 22.87 -14.08
C ASP A 505 -26.66 22.27 -12.68
N MET A 506 -25.84 22.66 -11.70
CA MET A 506 -25.95 22.19 -10.32
C MET A 506 -27.09 22.87 -9.56
N GLU A 507 -27.75 23.88 -10.15
CA GLU A 507 -28.94 24.53 -9.59
C GLU A 507 -30.21 23.69 -9.85
N VAL A 508 -30.86 23.30 -8.77
CA VAL A 508 -32.10 22.52 -8.75
C VAL A 508 -33.18 23.37 -8.09
N ASP A 509 -34.36 23.41 -8.68
CA ASP A 509 -35.49 24.21 -8.17
C ASP A 509 -35.71 23.99 -6.66
N GLY A 510 -35.83 25.09 -5.90
CA GLY A 510 -36.04 25.07 -4.45
C GLY A 510 -34.77 25.03 -3.61
N PHE A 511 -33.57 25.06 -4.22
CA PHE A 511 -32.31 25.08 -3.45
C PHE A 511 -32.18 26.34 -2.58
N GLU A 512 -32.76 27.46 -2.98
CA GLU A 512 -32.70 28.75 -2.28
C GLU A 512 -33.26 28.66 -0.86
N ASP A 513 -34.26 27.81 -0.63
CA ASP A 513 -34.88 27.59 0.68
C ASP A 513 -33.89 27.00 1.70
N TYR A 514 -32.85 26.32 1.22
CA TYR A 514 -31.84 25.64 2.03
C TYR A 514 -30.50 26.39 2.12
N VAL A 515 -30.32 27.48 1.37
CA VAL A 515 -29.04 28.22 1.29
C VAL A 515 -28.56 28.70 2.67
N ARG A 516 -29.46 29.18 3.53
CA ARG A 516 -29.09 29.64 4.88
C ARG A 516 -28.54 28.50 5.73
N ASP A 517 -29.20 27.35 5.71
CA ASP A 517 -28.78 26.21 6.52
C ASP A 517 -27.51 25.58 5.93
N ALA A 518 -27.40 25.51 4.59
CA ALA A 518 -26.18 25.09 3.90
C ALA A 518 -24.98 25.97 4.28
N PHE A 519 -25.16 27.30 4.34
CA PHE A 519 -24.12 28.22 4.79
C PHE A 519 -23.66 27.91 6.22
N TYR A 520 -24.61 27.68 7.15
CA TYR A 520 -24.29 27.32 8.53
C TYR A 520 -23.45 26.03 8.61
N TYR A 521 -23.86 24.95 7.93
CA TYR A 521 -23.14 23.68 7.98
C TYR A 521 -21.81 23.72 7.24
N LYS A 522 -21.69 24.51 6.16
CA LYS A 522 -20.40 24.76 5.53
C LYS A 522 -19.44 25.43 6.52
N SER A 523 -19.88 26.47 7.22
CA SER A 523 -19.05 27.13 8.24
C SER A 523 -18.60 26.17 9.35
N GLN A 524 -19.47 25.26 9.79
CA GLN A 524 -19.11 24.23 10.77
C GLN A 524 -18.10 23.22 10.23
N TYR A 525 -18.29 22.77 8.99
CA TYR A 525 -17.37 21.85 8.33
C TYR A 525 -15.99 22.46 8.16
N ASP A 526 -15.92 23.68 7.61
CA ASP A 526 -14.68 24.38 7.34
C ASP A 526 -13.90 24.64 8.64
N PHE A 527 -14.58 25.09 9.70
CA PHE A 527 -13.96 25.28 11.02
C PHE A 527 -13.34 23.98 11.55
N LYS A 528 -14.06 22.86 11.47
CA LYS A 528 -13.57 21.56 11.95
C LYS A 528 -12.41 21.03 11.10
N LEU A 529 -12.48 21.18 9.78
CA LEU A 529 -11.42 20.76 8.88
C LEU A 529 -10.16 21.61 9.07
N GLY A 530 -10.30 22.93 9.15
CA GLY A 530 -9.23 23.88 9.44
C GLY A 530 -8.57 23.60 10.79
N SER A 531 -9.36 23.31 11.83
CA SER A 531 -8.84 22.91 13.14
C SER A 531 -8.01 21.63 13.09
N LEU A 532 -8.43 20.63 12.29
CA LEU A 532 -7.63 19.42 12.07
C LEU A 532 -6.33 19.74 11.33
N MET A 533 -6.39 20.56 10.29
CA MET A 533 -5.21 20.99 9.52
C MET A 533 -4.20 21.72 10.41
N ASP A 534 -4.65 22.66 11.24
CA ASP A 534 -3.81 23.40 12.19
C ASP A 534 -3.18 22.48 13.23
N CYS A 535 -3.96 21.53 13.77
CA CYS A 535 -3.49 20.57 14.77
C CYS A 535 -2.29 19.75 14.26
N TYR A 536 -2.34 19.30 13.00
CA TYR A 536 -1.30 18.48 12.39
C TYR A 536 -0.25 19.29 11.59
N GLY A 537 -0.46 20.60 11.43
CA GLY A 537 0.38 21.47 10.62
C GLY A 537 0.33 21.16 9.11
N ILE A 538 -0.83 20.74 8.62
CA ILE A 538 -1.10 20.47 7.20
C ILE A 538 -1.54 21.77 6.54
N ARG A 539 -0.98 22.09 5.36
CA ARG A 539 -1.17 23.40 4.75
C ARG A 539 -2.41 23.49 3.88
N THR A 540 -2.73 22.41 3.15
CA THR A 540 -3.75 22.45 2.12
C THR A 540 -4.86 21.42 2.37
N GLU A 541 -6.07 21.75 1.95
CA GLU A 541 -7.24 20.86 2.05
C GLU A 541 -6.99 19.52 1.32
N SER A 542 -6.41 19.58 0.12
CA SER A 542 -6.15 18.37 -0.68
C SER A 542 -5.14 17.42 -0.05
N GLU A 543 -4.13 17.91 0.69
CA GLU A 543 -3.18 17.07 1.43
C GLU A 543 -3.87 16.26 2.53
N ILE A 544 -4.68 16.92 3.36
CA ILE A 544 -5.38 16.25 4.47
C ILE A 544 -6.44 15.26 3.96
N LEU A 545 -7.12 15.57 2.85
CA LEU A 545 -8.13 14.70 2.25
C LEU A 545 -7.52 13.50 1.52
N SER A 546 -6.45 13.70 0.76
CA SER A 546 -5.80 12.62 -0.01
C SER A 546 -4.90 11.74 0.86
N GLY A 547 -4.49 12.21 2.04
CA GLY A 547 -3.45 11.59 2.87
C GLY A 547 -2.05 11.72 2.27
N SER A 548 -1.89 12.44 1.16
CA SER A 548 -0.62 12.64 0.47
C SER A 548 0.15 13.82 1.09
N LEU A 549 0.56 13.64 2.35
CA LEU A 549 1.16 14.70 3.16
C LEU A 549 2.58 15.05 2.70
N MET A 550 2.74 16.24 2.09
CA MET A 550 4.02 16.70 1.55
C MET A 550 4.94 17.15 2.67
N LYS A 551 4.39 17.84 3.68
CA LYS A 551 5.10 18.27 4.88
C LYS A 551 4.20 18.12 6.10
N MET A 552 4.76 17.65 7.21
CA MET A 552 4.11 17.66 8.52
C MET A 552 4.97 18.45 9.50
N SER A 553 4.34 18.93 10.58
CA SER A 553 5.05 19.48 11.74
C SER A 553 6.06 18.46 12.28
N LYS A 554 7.20 18.95 12.81
CA LYS A 554 8.27 18.13 13.39
C LYS A 554 7.80 17.29 14.59
N SER A 555 6.66 17.66 15.20
CA SER A 555 6.11 16.99 16.38
C SER A 555 5.30 15.73 16.06
N PHE A 556 5.01 15.47 14.78
CA PHE A 556 4.16 14.35 14.34
C PHE A 556 4.92 13.43 13.37
N ASP A 557 4.63 12.15 13.44
CA ASP A 557 5.22 11.12 12.61
C ASP A 557 4.27 10.78 11.45
N LYS A 558 4.73 11.07 10.22
CA LYS A 558 3.95 10.83 8.98
C LYS A 558 3.40 9.40 8.84
N ARG A 559 4.04 8.37 9.43
CA ARG A 559 3.57 6.98 9.34
C ARG A 559 2.59 6.65 10.46
N LYS A 560 2.80 7.15 11.67
CA LYS A 560 1.95 6.83 12.83
C LYS A 560 0.65 7.64 12.84
N ASP A 561 0.72 8.91 12.44
CA ASP A 561 -0.41 9.84 12.56
C ASP A 561 -1.31 9.87 11.32
N ALA A 562 -0.83 9.38 10.16
CA ALA A 562 -1.61 9.37 8.93
C ALA A 562 -2.92 8.58 9.05
N GLU A 563 -2.94 7.46 9.77
CA GLU A 563 -4.16 6.68 10.00
C GLU A 563 -5.14 7.44 10.90
N ALA A 564 -4.66 8.07 11.96
CA ALA A 564 -5.48 8.89 12.85
C ALA A 564 -6.10 10.09 12.10
N ILE A 565 -5.30 10.76 11.26
CA ILE A 565 -5.77 11.85 10.39
C ILE A 565 -6.85 11.35 9.43
N ALA A 566 -6.60 10.23 8.73
CA ALA A 566 -7.57 9.65 7.80
C ALA A 566 -8.88 9.26 8.49
N LEU A 567 -8.82 8.74 9.72
CA LEU A 567 -9.99 8.45 10.54
C LEU A 567 -10.74 9.71 10.97
N ALA A 568 -10.04 10.76 11.39
CA ALA A 568 -10.63 12.04 11.78
C ALA A 568 -11.37 12.69 10.61
N VAL A 569 -10.74 12.74 9.42
CA VAL A 569 -11.36 13.24 8.18
C VAL A 569 -12.59 12.43 7.81
N ARG A 570 -12.51 11.09 7.87
CA ARG A 570 -13.66 10.21 7.59
C ARG A 570 -14.80 10.45 8.59
N SER A 571 -14.48 10.68 9.86
CA SER A 571 -15.47 11.01 10.90
C SER A 571 -16.17 12.33 10.60
N LEU A 572 -15.43 13.37 10.23
CA LEU A 572 -15.99 14.68 9.85
C LEU A 572 -16.94 14.57 8.65
N ARG A 573 -16.54 13.83 7.61
CA ARG A 573 -17.40 13.58 6.43
C ARG A 573 -18.67 12.82 6.80
N LYS A 574 -18.58 11.82 7.68
CA LYS A 574 -19.74 11.09 8.19
C LYS A 574 -20.68 12.00 8.99
N GLU A 575 -20.12 12.91 9.77
CA GLU A 575 -20.90 13.92 10.49
C GLU A 575 -21.62 14.85 9.51
N ALA A 576 -20.95 15.35 8.47
CA ALA A 576 -21.56 16.14 7.41
C ALA A 576 -22.72 15.39 6.73
N ARG A 577 -22.53 14.12 6.35
CA ARG A 577 -23.61 13.28 5.82
C ARG A 577 -24.79 13.15 6.80
N THR A 578 -24.53 13.15 8.10
CA THR A 578 -25.58 13.11 9.13
C THR A 578 -26.35 14.42 9.19
N TRP A 579 -25.69 15.57 9.03
CA TRP A 579 -26.36 16.88 8.91
C TRP A 579 -27.26 16.92 7.67
N PHE A 580 -26.75 16.46 6.52
CA PHE A 580 -27.52 16.37 5.28
C PHE A 580 -28.78 15.50 5.43
N ASN A 581 -28.63 14.29 5.99
CA ASN A 581 -29.76 13.37 6.17
C ASN A 581 -30.84 13.95 7.11
N LYS A 582 -30.45 14.72 8.13
CA LYS A 582 -31.39 15.37 9.05
C LYS A 582 -32.23 16.45 8.35
N MET A 583 -31.64 17.19 7.41
CA MET A 583 -32.39 18.15 6.59
C MET A 583 -33.40 17.45 5.68
N GLY A 584 -32.97 16.38 5.00
CA GLY A 584 -33.82 15.62 4.10
C GLY A 584 -34.91 14.79 4.79
N SER A 585 -34.86 14.64 6.12
CA SER A 585 -35.86 13.91 6.91
C SER A 585 -36.82 14.82 7.69
N GLY A 586 -36.88 16.11 7.38
CA GLY A 586 -37.80 17.05 8.02
C GLY A 586 -39.26 16.65 7.82
N THR A 587 -40.14 17.00 8.76
CA THR A 587 -41.58 16.64 8.76
C THR A 587 -42.38 17.19 7.57
N TYR A 588 -41.77 18.04 6.75
CA TYR A 588 -42.33 18.61 5.52
C TYR A 588 -41.49 18.33 4.27
N ALA A 589 -40.46 17.48 4.37
CA ALA A 589 -39.49 17.28 3.30
C ALA A 589 -39.99 16.31 2.22
N GLY A 590 -40.04 16.76 0.97
CA GLY A 590 -40.34 15.94 -0.21
C GLY A 590 -39.15 15.08 -0.65
N ALA A 591 -39.37 14.10 -1.53
CA ALA A 591 -38.30 13.30 -2.12
C ALA A 591 -37.36 14.12 -3.04
N ASP A 592 -37.83 15.26 -3.55
CA ASP A 592 -37.05 16.18 -4.40
C ASP A 592 -36.15 17.13 -3.57
N ASP A 593 -36.44 17.30 -2.27
CA ASP A 593 -35.72 18.24 -1.39
C ASP A 593 -34.26 17.83 -1.17
N VAL A 594 -33.93 16.54 -1.25
CA VAL A 594 -32.53 16.09 -1.10
C VAL A 594 -31.63 16.60 -2.23
N TYR A 595 -32.18 16.81 -3.44
CA TYR A 595 -31.41 17.40 -4.55
C TYR A 595 -31.30 18.92 -4.40
N ALA A 596 -32.35 19.60 -3.94
CA ALA A 596 -32.33 21.01 -3.59
C ALA A 596 -31.32 21.30 -2.45
N ILE A 597 -31.26 20.48 -1.41
CA ILE A 597 -30.27 20.59 -0.33
C ILE A 597 -28.85 20.39 -0.87
N ALA A 598 -28.62 19.37 -1.70
CA ALA A 598 -27.29 19.11 -2.27
C ALA A 598 -26.85 20.26 -3.20
N SER A 599 -27.78 20.79 -3.99
CA SER A 599 -27.61 21.99 -4.81
C SER A 599 -27.25 23.20 -3.95
N ALA A 600 -27.94 23.44 -2.83
CA ALA A 600 -27.62 24.52 -1.89
C ALA A 600 -26.20 24.37 -1.31
N TRP A 601 -25.78 23.15 -0.96
CA TRP A 601 -24.42 22.87 -0.49
C TRP A 601 -23.36 23.18 -1.55
N TYR A 602 -23.61 22.82 -2.81
CA TYR A 602 -22.77 23.21 -3.94
C TYR A 602 -22.75 24.74 -4.10
N HIS A 603 -23.92 25.39 -4.11
CA HIS A 603 -24.07 26.83 -4.31
C HIS A 603 -23.25 27.65 -3.30
N VAL A 604 -23.43 27.39 -2.00
CA VAL A 604 -22.71 28.11 -0.94
C VAL A 604 -21.20 27.83 -0.97
N THR A 605 -20.78 26.76 -1.63
CA THR A 605 -19.35 26.41 -1.75
C THR A 605 -18.70 27.02 -2.99
N TYR A 606 -19.37 27.03 -4.14
CA TYR A 606 -18.76 27.41 -5.42
C TYR A 606 -19.17 28.79 -5.91
N HIS A 607 -20.31 29.33 -5.47
CA HIS A 607 -20.80 30.60 -6.02
C HIS A 607 -19.92 31.78 -5.57
N PRO A 608 -19.52 32.70 -6.49
CA PRO A 608 -18.57 33.79 -6.21
C PRO A 608 -18.98 34.76 -5.10
N TYR A 609 -20.26 34.78 -4.76
CA TYR A 609 -20.80 35.58 -3.65
C TYR A 609 -20.33 35.06 -2.29
N TYR A 610 -20.17 33.75 -2.13
CA TYR A 610 -19.78 33.11 -0.87
C TYR A 610 -18.27 32.91 -0.74
N TRP A 611 -17.50 33.25 -1.77
CA TRP A 611 -16.04 33.13 -1.74
C TRP A 611 -15.46 34.03 -0.64
N GLY A 612 -14.72 33.42 0.29
CA GLY A 612 -14.10 34.14 1.42
C GLY A 612 -15.07 34.52 2.54
N CYS A 613 -16.30 34.03 2.53
CA CYS A 613 -17.28 34.25 3.61
C CYS A 613 -17.18 33.23 4.76
N TYR A 614 -16.21 32.33 4.70
CA TYR A 614 -15.96 31.27 5.69
C TYR A 614 -14.63 31.52 6.38
N ASN A 615 -14.42 30.87 7.53
CA ASN A 615 -13.15 30.95 8.27
C ASN A 615 -12.75 32.40 8.64
N GLU A 616 -13.73 33.28 8.89
CA GLU A 616 -13.46 34.67 9.27
C GLU A 616 -12.52 34.76 10.49
N GLY A 617 -11.40 35.47 10.35
CA GLY A 617 -10.37 35.61 11.39
C GLY A 617 -9.39 34.44 11.47
N MET A 618 -9.51 33.43 10.61
CA MET A 618 -8.54 32.34 10.45
C MET A 618 -7.76 32.53 9.14
N TYR A 619 -6.47 32.19 9.13
CA TYR A 619 -5.62 32.27 7.93
C TYR A 619 -5.76 31.00 7.07
N HIS A 620 -6.99 30.61 6.74
CA HIS A 620 -7.29 29.43 5.93
C HIS A 620 -7.82 29.81 4.55
N ASP A 621 -7.53 28.98 3.56
CA ASP A 621 -8.09 29.11 2.20
C ASP A 621 -9.60 28.77 2.18
N HIS A 622 -10.25 29.08 1.05
CA HIS A 622 -11.64 28.67 0.80
C HIS A 622 -11.72 27.18 0.46
N PHE A 623 -12.36 26.39 1.33
CA PHE A 623 -12.45 24.93 1.19
C PHE A 623 -13.59 24.47 0.28
N LEU A 624 -13.33 23.41 -0.49
CA LEU A 624 -14.19 22.90 -1.56
C LEU A 624 -14.79 21.51 -1.29
N SER A 625 -14.33 20.78 -0.27
CA SER A 625 -14.72 19.36 -0.07
C SER A 625 -16.08 19.14 0.59
N PHE A 626 -16.64 20.16 1.23
CA PHE A 626 -17.94 20.08 1.93
C PHE A 626 -19.07 19.46 1.09
N PRO A 627 -19.42 19.96 -0.11
CA PRO A 627 -20.52 19.41 -0.92
C PRO A 627 -20.22 17.98 -1.38
N TRP A 628 -18.95 17.64 -1.60
CA TRP A 628 -18.52 16.28 -1.98
C TRP A 628 -18.67 15.25 -0.84
N CYS A 629 -19.10 15.67 0.35
CA CYS A 629 -19.63 14.75 1.37
C CYS A 629 -20.93 14.08 0.93
N VAL A 630 -21.63 14.60 -0.07
CA VAL A 630 -22.85 14.02 -0.66
C VAL A 630 -22.72 13.85 -2.18
N TYR A 631 -21.52 13.46 -2.62
CA TYR A 631 -21.16 13.32 -4.04
C TYR A 631 -22.17 12.50 -4.85
N ASP A 632 -22.80 11.49 -4.26
CA ASP A 632 -23.77 10.64 -4.93
C ASP A 632 -25.00 11.42 -5.43
N LYS A 633 -25.42 12.46 -4.69
CA LYS A 633 -26.52 13.35 -5.10
C LYS A 633 -26.06 14.37 -6.14
N LEU A 634 -24.89 14.95 -5.95
CA LEU A 634 -24.29 15.91 -6.89
C LEU A 634 -24.04 15.29 -8.28
N ILE A 635 -23.48 14.09 -8.31
CA ILE A 635 -23.25 13.34 -9.55
C ILE A 635 -24.59 13.01 -10.23
N GLN A 636 -25.64 12.69 -9.46
CA GLN A 636 -26.96 12.44 -10.03
C GLN A 636 -27.56 13.71 -10.66
N ILE A 637 -27.50 14.86 -9.99
CA ILE A 637 -27.93 16.16 -10.55
C ILE A 637 -27.26 16.40 -11.90
N LYS A 638 -25.94 16.20 -11.98
CA LYS A 638 -25.19 16.41 -13.22
C LYS A 638 -25.61 15.43 -14.31
N ARG A 639 -25.81 14.15 -13.99
CA ARG A 639 -26.27 13.13 -14.95
C ARG A 639 -27.66 13.45 -15.51
N ASP A 640 -28.58 13.92 -14.67
CA ASP A 640 -29.95 14.25 -15.08
C ASP A 640 -29.96 15.44 -16.06
N LYS A 641 -29.20 16.50 -15.76
CA LYS A 641 -29.05 17.67 -16.66
C LYS A 641 -28.37 17.31 -17.97
N MET A 642 -27.32 16.48 -17.94
CA MET A 642 -26.67 15.99 -19.15
C MET A 642 -27.64 15.16 -20.03
N SER A 643 -28.48 14.34 -19.42
CA SER A 643 -29.50 13.56 -20.12
C SER A 643 -30.51 14.47 -20.82
N ILE A 644 -30.99 15.51 -20.14
CA ILE A 644 -31.90 16.53 -20.71
C ILE A 644 -31.24 17.28 -21.88
N SER A 645 -29.95 17.61 -21.77
CA SER A 645 -29.19 18.27 -22.85
C SER A 645 -29.02 17.41 -24.11
N HIS A 646 -29.00 16.08 -23.98
CA HIS A 646 -28.90 15.14 -25.11
C HIS A 646 -30.24 14.98 -25.84
N PHE A 647 -31.37 15.11 -25.15
CA PHE A 647 -32.71 15.10 -25.77
C PHE A 647 -33.06 16.42 -26.51
N GLN A 648 -32.26 17.48 -26.34
CA GLN A 648 -32.46 18.79 -26.99
C GLN A 648 -31.56 19.03 -28.22
N LYS A 649 -30.72 18.08 -28.63
CA LYS A 649 -30.02 18.15 -29.93
C LYS A 649 -30.97 17.70 -31.06
N PRO A 650 -31.12 18.45 -32.17
CA PRO A 650 -31.91 17.99 -33.31
C PRO A 650 -31.30 16.73 -33.89
N GLU A 651 -32.13 15.70 -34.08
CA GLU A 651 -31.81 14.51 -34.85
C GLU A 651 -31.53 14.90 -36.31
N ASP A 652 -30.30 14.68 -36.78
CA ASP A 652 -30.07 14.35 -38.18
C ASP A 652 -29.53 12.92 -38.25
N ASN A 653 -30.35 12.07 -38.89
CA ASN A 653 -30.15 10.70 -39.32
C ASN A 653 -30.35 9.56 -38.31
N LEU A 654 -31.58 9.01 -38.34
CA LEU A 654 -31.91 7.64 -37.95
C LEU A 654 -31.10 6.61 -38.77
N SER A 655 -30.55 5.60 -38.09
CA SER A 655 -30.94 4.22 -38.37
C SER A 655 -30.77 3.35 -37.12
N SER A 656 -31.86 2.66 -36.80
CA SER A 656 -32.13 1.85 -35.62
C SER A 656 -31.41 0.50 -35.62
N VAL A 657 -30.89 0.07 -34.47
CA VAL A 657 -30.93 -1.35 -34.06
C VAL A 657 -31.28 -1.42 -32.57
N SER A 658 -32.49 -1.93 -32.30
CA SER A 658 -33.05 -2.20 -30.99
C SER A 658 -32.46 -3.50 -30.45
N THR A 659 -31.93 -3.50 -29.21
CA THR A 659 -31.83 -4.74 -28.44
C THR A 659 -32.25 -4.45 -26.99
N THR A 660 -33.42 -4.94 -26.65
CA THR A 660 -34.03 -4.93 -25.32
C THR A 660 -33.36 -5.99 -24.44
N THR A 661 -32.81 -5.59 -23.30
CA THR A 661 -32.52 -6.50 -22.18
C THR A 661 -33.14 -5.94 -20.91
N SER A 662 -34.21 -6.60 -20.47
CA SER A 662 -34.90 -6.38 -19.20
C SER A 662 -34.06 -6.93 -18.04
N PHE A 663 -33.75 -6.11 -17.04
CA PHE A 663 -33.31 -6.58 -15.72
C PHE A 663 -34.41 -6.31 -14.70
N SER A 664 -34.93 -7.37 -14.12
CA SER A 664 -35.85 -7.37 -12.98
C SER A 664 -35.08 -7.05 -11.69
N SER A 665 -35.56 -6.07 -10.94
CA SER A 665 -35.09 -5.71 -9.61
C SER A 665 -35.85 -6.48 -8.53
N ASP A 666 -35.21 -7.46 -7.89
CA ASP A 666 -35.68 -8.01 -6.60
C ASP A 666 -34.83 -7.41 -5.47
N TYR A 667 -35.42 -6.45 -4.75
CA TYR A 667 -34.89 -5.90 -3.51
C TYR A 667 -35.25 -6.83 -2.33
N ALA A 668 -34.24 -7.48 -1.74
CA ALA A 668 -34.35 -8.10 -0.42
C ALA A 668 -33.69 -7.21 0.64
N GLN A 669 -34.47 -6.80 1.65
CA GLN A 669 -34.04 -6.01 2.81
C GLN A 669 -32.96 -6.74 3.64
N PRO A 670 -31.91 -6.05 4.12
CA PRO A 670 -31.11 -6.54 5.24
C PRO A 670 -31.65 -6.03 6.58
N ASN A 671 -31.92 -6.99 7.47
CA ASN A 671 -32.29 -6.79 8.87
C ASN A 671 -31.27 -5.91 9.63
N LEU A 672 -31.79 -4.90 10.34
CA LEU A 672 -31.04 -4.13 11.34
C LEU A 672 -30.52 -5.05 12.45
N VAL A 673 -29.20 -5.07 12.64
CA VAL A 673 -28.59 -5.48 13.92
C VAL A 673 -28.00 -4.22 14.54
N THR A 674 -28.64 -3.76 15.62
CA THR A 674 -28.27 -2.58 16.40
C THR A 674 -26.95 -2.85 17.15
N PHE A 675 -25.89 -2.12 16.81
CA PHE A 675 -24.69 -2.04 17.65
C PHE A 675 -24.75 -0.76 18.50
N THR A 676 -24.93 -0.93 19.80
CA THR A 676 -24.81 0.15 20.78
C THR A 676 -23.33 0.48 20.97
N ILE A 677 -22.87 1.59 20.39
CA ILE A 677 -21.53 2.14 20.65
C ILE A 677 -21.67 3.12 21.81
N ILE A 678 -21.05 2.78 22.95
CA ILE A 678 -20.98 3.66 24.13
C ILE A 678 -19.93 4.74 23.83
N TYR A 679 -20.40 6.00 23.76
CA TYR A 679 -19.54 7.19 23.74
C TYR A 679 -18.91 7.37 25.13
N ILE A 680 -17.59 7.59 25.17
CA ILE A 680 -16.91 8.13 26.35
C ILE A 680 -16.36 9.50 25.95
N ASP A 681 -16.93 10.54 26.57
CA ASP A 681 -16.45 11.92 26.53
C ASP A 681 -15.02 12.00 27.09
N ILE A 682 -14.11 12.65 26.34
CA ILE A 682 -12.77 13.01 26.81
C ILE A 682 -12.77 14.52 27.08
N PRO A 683 -12.73 14.98 28.35
CA PRO A 683 -12.45 16.37 28.64
C PRO A 683 -10.94 16.65 28.65
N LYS A 684 -10.63 17.85 28.13
CA LYS A 684 -9.39 18.64 28.21
C LYS A 684 -8.43 18.27 29.35
N LEU A 685 -7.15 18.07 29.00
CA LEU A 685 -6.00 18.48 29.83
C LEU A 685 -4.80 18.80 28.94
N VAL A 686 -4.55 20.10 28.82
CA VAL A 686 -3.29 20.72 28.38
C VAL A 686 -2.65 21.33 29.63
N SER A 687 -1.31 21.27 29.70
CA SER A 687 -0.42 21.61 30.83
C SER A 687 -0.32 20.46 31.85
N GLU A 688 0.85 20.00 32.31
CA GLU A 688 2.13 20.68 32.53
C GLU A 688 3.25 19.61 32.67
N THR A 689 4.47 19.97 32.26
CA THR A 689 5.77 19.32 32.53
C THR A 689 6.17 18.05 31.77
N GLY A 690 7.31 18.13 31.06
CA GLY A 690 7.98 16.95 30.46
C GLY A 690 8.74 17.18 29.16
N ARG A 691 9.37 18.35 28.95
CA ARG A 691 10.39 18.51 27.89
C ARG A 691 11.56 17.58 28.19
N VAL A 692 11.86 16.65 27.29
CA VAL A 692 13.22 16.10 27.15
C VAL A 692 13.75 16.55 25.79
N VAL A 693 14.80 17.34 25.88
CA VAL A 693 15.58 17.94 24.79
C VAL A 693 16.28 16.83 24.02
N TYR A 694 16.02 16.73 22.71
CA TYR A 694 16.90 16.00 21.78
C TYR A 694 17.82 17.01 21.11
N ASP A 695 18.99 17.20 21.70
CA ASP A 695 20.18 17.74 21.06
C ASP A 695 21.34 16.76 21.30
N HIS A 696 22.08 16.46 20.23
CA HIS A 696 23.32 15.68 20.14
C HIS A 696 23.23 14.14 20.14
N LEU A 697 23.28 13.53 18.94
CA LEU A 697 24.48 12.89 18.34
C LEU A 697 24.18 12.31 16.95
#